data_AF-A0A1J5FHG9-F1
#
_entry.id   AF-A0A1J5FHG9-F1
#
_cell.length_a   1.000
_cell.length_b   1.000
_cell.length_c   1.000
_cell.angle_alpha   90.00
_cell.angle_beta   90.00
_cell.angle_gamma   90.00
#
_symmetry.space_group_name_H-M   'P 1'
#
loop_
_entity.id
_entity.type
_entity.pdbx_description
1 polymer ?
#
loop_
_entity_poly.entity_id
_entity_poly.type
_entity_poly.pdbx_seq_one_letter_code
_entity_poly.pdbx_strand_id
1 'polypeptide(L)'
;MDASSITASTFILMNGTTPVFGFVSYSGTTGIFAPASNLLPFTRYTATITTGVKDLNGNSMVNDYVWSFTTGAAPVIIPPTVSSTDPANAATNVALNKQIAATFSKTMNASTITTATFTLMQGTTSVSGFVSYSGTTAIFSPLGNLSPATQYTATITTGAKDLAGNALTNNYVWSFTTGAAPVIIPPTVSSTDPANLETGVALNQQIAATFSKAMNASTITTGTFTLKQGTTSVSGFVSYSGTTAILTPASNLAPFTIYTATITTGAKDLTGNALTNNYVWTFTTGAAPVIIPPTVSLTDPAHLETGVALNKHIAATFSKAMNASTITAATFTLKQGTTSVTGFVSYSGTTAIFVPASNLSASTEYTATITTGAKDLTGNALVSNYVWRFTTGTAPVIVPPTVISTDPVDGEIGVALSKQITATFSKAMNASTITTATFTLMQGLTFVSGTVSYFGTTATYTPSNNLAPFTTYTATITTDAEDLTGNTLAENKVWSFTTGNTYTVSLSSLPVLGGSTSGGGSFNAGATVTVHATPNPGFTFTNWTEGGVEVSTNASYIFTINANRILVANFAAIEYIITLSSNPALGGTTSGGGTFNSGSIVTVNANPNAGFAFTNWTEGGIEVSTNASYTFTISGNRTLVANFVSTVLQYTVTLSANPAAGGAVTQSGTGTYNSGSSVTVTATPNAGFTFTNWTEGGTIVSTNANYQFIITGNRTLVARFDAAGPSIDLGGAAPFGGFGGSAGMTNQGIFTVVNGDIGTTAASTLVTGFHDGGGNVFTETPLNIGFVTGTVFCAPPAPGTPAKFAIAQQALADATNAFNFLAGLPAGPDPGAGELGGLVLAPGTYTSASGTFKITNGDLTLDAQGNPNAVWVFQMAQTLTVGLAGQARSIILVNGAKAKNVYWQVGSAATINGAGGGTMAGTIISYAGVTFSTAGVVELTTLNGRALSLNASVTLVNTIINVPLP
;
A
#
# COMPACT_ATOMS: atom_id res chain seq x y z
N MET A 1 -2.30 82.27 -9.15
CA MET A 1 -3.12 82.82 -8.05
C MET A 1 -2.16 83.13 -6.91
N ASP A 2 -2.31 84.27 -6.25
CA ASP A 2 -1.51 84.59 -5.07
C ASP A 2 -2.03 83.80 -3.87
N ALA A 3 -1.23 82.86 -3.38
CA ALA A 3 -1.59 81.97 -2.29
C ALA A 3 -1.92 82.72 -0.99
N SER A 4 -1.34 83.92 -0.78
CA SER A 4 -1.59 84.73 0.42
C SER A 4 -2.99 85.36 0.44
N SER A 5 -3.65 85.43 -0.73
CA SER A 5 -5.01 85.97 -0.88
C SER A 5 -6.11 84.92 -0.67
N ILE A 6 -5.77 83.64 -0.51
CA ILE A 6 -6.70 82.54 -0.32
C ILE A 6 -6.71 82.14 1.16
N THR A 7 -7.68 82.66 1.90
CA THR A 7 -7.81 82.49 3.33
C THR A 7 -9.24 82.07 3.68
N ALA A 8 -9.50 81.78 4.95
CA ALA A 8 -10.85 81.48 5.43
C ALA A 8 -11.86 82.65 5.24
N SER A 9 -11.39 83.86 4.92
CA SER A 9 -12.26 85.00 4.59
C SER A 9 -12.50 85.18 3.08
N THR A 10 -11.77 84.45 2.23
CA THR A 10 -11.90 84.54 0.76
C THR A 10 -12.32 83.22 0.10
N PHE A 11 -12.18 82.08 0.79
CA PHE A 11 -12.85 80.83 0.45
C PHE A 11 -13.71 80.40 1.65
N ILE A 12 -15.02 80.62 1.52
CA ILE A 12 -16.00 80.47 2.60
C ILE A 12 -16.92 79.30 2.27
N LEU A 13 -17.24 78.48 3.26
CA LEU A 13 -18.28 77.45 3.18
C LEU A 13 -19.40 77.77 4.17
N MET A 14 -20.65 77.76 3.71
CA MET A 14 -21.84 78.11 4.48
C MET A 14 -22.86 76.97 4.49
N ASN A 15 -23.49 76.73 5.63
CA ASN A 15 -24.72 75.94 5.76
C ASN A 15 -25.90 76.92 5.89
N GLY A 16 -26.61 77.18 4.80
CA GLY A 16 -27.58 78.28 4.75
C GLY A 16 -26.89 79.62 5.01
N THR A 17 -27.23 80.30 6.11
CA THR A 17 -26.61 81.56 6.56
C THR A 17 -25.50 81.37 7.60
N THR A 18 -25.16 80.11 7.94
CA THR A 18 -24.22 79.78 9.02
C THR A 18 -22.85 79.42 8.47
N PRO A 19 -21.75 80.08 8.85
CA PRO A 19 -20.41 79.72 8.38
C PRO A 19 -19.96 78.38 8.95
N VAL A 20 -19.43 77.52 8.08
CA VAL A 20 -18.74 76.28 8.46
C VAL A 20 -17.29 76.64 8.72
N PHE A 21 -16.82 76.40 9.94
CA PHE A 21 -15.41 76.61 10.28
C PHE A 21 -14.54 75.52 9.64
N GLY A 22 -13.39 75.91 9.11
CA GLY A 22 -12.47 75.02 8.44
C GLY A 22 -11.14 75.70 8.15
N PHE A 23 -10.20 74.90 7.68
CA PHE A 23 -8.88 75.36 7.24
C PHE A 23 -8.86 75.45 5.73
N VAL A 24 -8.35 76.57 5.23
CA VAL A 24 -8.15 76.77 3.80
C VAL A 24 -6.69 76.55 3.48
N SER A 25 -6.41 75.72 2.48
CA SER A 25 -5.08 75.50 1.95
C SER A 25 -5.10 75.66 0.43
N TYR A 26 -3.91 75.85 -0.15
CA TYR A 26 -3.76 76.07 -1.58
C TYR A 26 -2.61 75.22 -2.12
N SER A 27 -2.81 74.63 -3.29
CA SER A 27 -1.78 73.90 -4.03
C SER A 27 -1.96 74.09 -5.53
N GLY A 28 -0.94 74.59 -6.22
CA GLY A 28 -0.94 74.74 -7.68
C GLY A 28 -1.91 75.82 -8.16
N THR A 29 -3.07 75.45 -8.69
CA THR A 29 -4.19 76.35 -9.04
C THR A 29 -5.46 76.02 -8.25
N THR A 30 -5.35 75.18 -7.22
CA THR A 30 -6.47 74.58 -6.48
C THR A 30 -6.51 75.14 -5.06
N GLY A 31 -7.62 75.80 -4.72
CA GLY A 31 -7.97 76.08 -3.32
C GLY A 31 -8.71 74.89 -2.72
N ILE A 32 -8.40 74.56 -1.47
CA ILE A 32 -9.02 73.46 -0.72
C ILE A 32 -9.59 74.01 0.58
N PHE A 33 -10.88 73.80 0.82
CA PHE A 33 -11.53 74.08 2.10
C PHE A 33 -11.73 72.77 2.87
N ALA A 34 -11.03 72.59 3.98
CA ALA A 34 -11.14 71.44 4.87
C ALA A 34 -12.00 71.81 6.09
N PRO A 35 -13.27 71.38 6.19
CA PRO A 35 -14.11 71.71 7.34
C PRO A 35 -13.54 71.08 8.63
N ALA A 36 -13.65 71.81 9.73
CA ALA A 36 -13.08 71.40 11.03
C ALA A 36 -13.82 70.21 11.68
N SER A 37 -15.01 69.91 11.19
CA SER A 37 -15.81 68.74 11.56
C SER A 37 -16.56 68.20 10.35
N ASN A 38 -17.03 66.95 10.44
CA ASN A 38 -17.81 66.33 9.36
C ASN A 38 -19.05 67.16 9.04
N LEU A 39 -19.29 67.39 7.75
CA LEU A 39 -20.50 68.04 7.27
C LEU A 39 -21.73 67.16 7.59
N LEU A 40 -22.84 67.78 7.97
CA LEU A 40 -24.07 67.10 8.32
C LEU A 40 -24.61 66.34 7.10
N PRO A 41 -25.16 65.12 7.25
CA PRO A 41 -25.72 64.35 6.14
C PRO A 41 -26.98 65.00 5.56
N PHE A 42 -27.28 64.76 4.27
CA PHE A 42 -28.41 65.34 3.52
C PHE A 42 -28.54 66.87 3.59
N THR A 43 -27.45 67.56 3.88
CA THR A 43 -27.46 69.01 4.13
C THR A 43 -26.82 69.73 2.96
N ARG A 44 -27.49 70.79 2.47
CA ARG A 44 -26.97 71.61 1.37
C ARG A 44 -26.04 72.69 1.91
N TYR A 45 -24.81 72.69 1.41
CA TYR A 45 -23.80 73.70 1.70
C TYR A 45 -23.54 74.56 0.46
N THR A 46 -23.24 75.84 0.69
CA THR A 46 -22.86 76.81 -0.34
C THR A 46 -21.42 77.23 -0.11
N ALA A 47 -20.58 77.06 -1.12
CA ALA A 47 -19.20 77.48 -1.12
C ALA A 47 -19.05 78.74 -1.98
N THR A 48 -18.28 79.70 -1.48
CA THR A 48 -18.01 80.98 -2.14
C THR A 48 -16.52 81.24 -2.15
N ILE A 49 -15.97 81.50 -3.34
CA ILE A 49 -14.67 82.15 -3.50
C ILE A 49 -14.91 83.61 -3.83
N THR A 50 -14.46 84.52 -2.98
CA THR A 50 -14.77 85.94 -3.11
C THR A 50 -13.80 86.65 -4.05
N THR A 51 -14.21 87.83 -4.53
CA THR A 51 -13.38 88.82 -5.24
C THR A 51 -12.12 89.25 -4.49
N GLY A 52 -11.99 88.88 -3.20
CA GLY A 52 -10.76 89.06 -2.43
C GLY A 52 -9.58 88.19 -2.89
N VAL A 53 -9.82 87.12 -3.64
CA VAL A 53 -8.75 86.29 -4.24
C VAL A 53 -8.10 87.01 -5.42
N LYS A 54 -6.76 86.98 -5.45
CA LYS A 54 -5.93 87.70 -6.43
C LYS A 54 -5.06 86.77 -7.28
N ASP A 55 -4.70 87.21 -8.48
CA ASP A 55 -3.61 86.62 -9.26
C ASP A 55 -2.23 87.05 -8.73
N LEU A 56 -1.14 86.52 -9.31
CA LEU A 56 0.23 86.84 -8.90
C LEU A 56 0.66 88.27 -9.25
N ASN A 57 -0.11 88.94 -10.11
CA ASN A 57 0.08 90.35 -10.48
C ASN A 57 -0.78 91.28 -9.61
N GLY A 58 -1.53 90.75 -8.64
CA GLY A 58 -2.34 91.49 -7.68
C GLY A 58 -3.76 91.82 -8.14
N ASN A 59 -4.21 91.31 -9.29
CA ASN A 59 -5.56 91.57 -9.80
C ASN A 59 -6.59 90.68 -9.10
N SER A 60 -7.65 91.27 -8.57
CA SER A 60 -8.77 90.57 -7.94
C SER A 60 -9.68 89.87 -8.97
N MET A 61 -10.36 88.80 -8.55
CA MET A 61 -11.46 88.23 -9.34
C MET A 61 -12.55 89.27 -9.59
N VAL A 62 -13.17 89.22 -10.77
CA VAL A 62 -14.16 90.21 -11.22
C VAL A 62 -15.49 90.06 -10.48
N ASN A 63 -15.89 88.83 -10.14
CA ASN A 63 -17.10 88.51 -9.36
C ASN A 63 -16.82 87.36 -8.39
N ASP A 64 -17.59 87.28 -7.31
CA ASP A 64 -17.58 86.13 -6.41
C ASP A 64 -18.04 84.87 -7.19
N TYR A 65 -17.34 83.75 -6.99
CA TYR A 65 -17.73 82.47 -7.56
C TYR A 65 -18.41 81.62 -6.50
N VAL A 66 -19.72 81.41 -6.67
CA VAL A 66 -20.58 80.73 -5.69
C VAL A 66 -21.11 79.43 -6.30
N TRP A 67 -20.99 78.32 -5.57
CA TRP A 67 -21.63 77.05 -5.92
C TRP A 67 -22.20 76.39 -4.67
N SER A 68 -23.06 75.38 -4.85
CA SER A 68 -23.60 74.62 -3.72
C SER A 68 -23.65 73.13 -4.01
N PHE A 69 -23.55 72.34 -2.96
CA PHE A 69 -23.59 70.87 -2.99
C PHE A 69 -24.38 70.34 -1.80
N THR A 70 -24.96 69.14 -1.92
CA THR A 70 -25.67 68.47 -0.82
C THR A 70 -24.90 67.20 -0.44
N THR A 71 -24.65 67.01 0.86
CA THR A 71 -24.01 65.80 1.39
C THR A 71 -24.94 64.57 1.30
N GLY A 72 -24.36 63.38 1.16
CA GLY A 72 -25.13 62.12 1.13
C GLY A 72 -25.64 61.66 2.50
N ALA A 73 -26.28 60.49 2.53
CA ALA A 73 -26.70 59.81 3.77
C ALA A 73 -25.50 59.51 4.70
N ALA A 74 -25.71 59.47 6.02
CA ALA A 74 -24.68 59.00 6.94
C ALA A 74 -24.28 57.54 6.59
N PRO A 75 -22.99 57.18 6.59
CA PRO A 75 -22.55 55.83 6.25
C PRO A 75 -23.13 54.79 7.22
N VAL A 76 -23.76 53.75 6.68
CA VAL A 76 -24.30 52.63 7.46
C VAL A 76 -23.13 51.84 8.07
N ILE A 77 -23.09 51.80 9.40
CA ILE A 77 -22.06 51.08 10.16
C ILE A 77 -22.49 49.63 10.31
N ILE A 78 -21.90 48.72 9.55
CA ILE A 78 -22.10 47.26 9.73
C ILE A 78 -20.85 46.70 10.41
N PRO A 79 -20.90 46.30 11.69
CA PRO A 79 -19.80 45.62 12.36
C PRO A 79 -19.33 44.35 11.63
N PRO A 80 -18.04 43.98 11.68
CA PRO A 80 -17.57 42.68 11.24
C PRO A 80 -18.06 41.55 12.16
N THR A 81 -18.29 40.35 11.60
CA THR A 81 -18.58 39.12 12.35
C THR A 81 -17.56 38.03 12.02
N VAL A 82 -17.41 37.02 12.88
CA VAL A 82 -16.65 35.79 12.56
C VAL A 82 -17.58 34.83 11.83
N SER A 83 -17.25 34.49 10.58
CA SER A 83 -18.05 33.61 9.71
C SER A 83 -17.75 32.12 9.93
N SER A 84 -16.53 31.79 10.32
CA SER A 84 -16.12 30.41 10.59
C SER A 84 -14.84 30.35 11.44
N THR A 85 -14.64 29.23 12.14
CA THR A 85 -13.43 28.92 12.88
C THR A 85 -12.87 27.55 12.50
N ASP A 86 -11.56 27.40 12.59
CA ASP A 86 -10.88 26.12 12.46
C ASP A 86 -9.82 25.99 13.57
N PRO A 87 -9.97 25.08 14.54
CA PRO A 87 -11.06 24.11 14.68
C PRO A 87 -12.44 24.73 14.81
N ALA A 88 -13.45 24.00 14.34
CA ALA A 88 -14.85 24.34 14.59
C ALA A 88 -15.14 24.33 16.10
N ASN A 89 -16.12 25.12 16.53
CA ASN A 89 -16.53 25.16 17.93
C ASN A 89 -16.93 23.75 18.43
N ALA A 90 -16.46 23.39 19.62
CA ALA A 90 -16.59 22.09 20.27
C ALA A 90 -15.95 20.90 19.51
N ALA A 91 -15.06 21.14 18.54
CA ALA A 91 -14.34 20.06 17.87
C ALA A 91 -13.54 19.21 18.88
N THR A 92 -13.59 17.89 18.74
CA THR A 92 -12.81 16.92 19.52
C THR A 92 -11.73 16.29 18.65
N ASN A 93 -10.74 15.65 19.29
CA ASN A 93 -9.60 15.00 18.60
C ASN A 93 -8.79 15.96 17.71
N VAL A 94 -8.71 17.23 18.09
CA VAL A 94 -7.91 18.22 17.38
C VAL A 94 -6.42 17.87 17.49
N ALA A 95 -5.69 17.92 16.37
CA ALA A 95 -4.26 17.64 16.33
C ALA A 95 -3.49 18.56 17.29
N LEU A 96 -2.47 18.03 17.96
CA LEU A 96 -1.71 18.79 18.97
C LEU A 96 -0.94 19.99 18.36
N ASN A 97 -0.59 19.93 17.07
CA ASN A 97 0.10 21.00 16.35
C ASN A 97 -0.86 21.95 15.59
N LYS A 98 -2.16 21.91 15.90
CA LYS A 98 -3.17 22.65 15.14
C LYS A 98 -2.99 24.17 15.28
N GLN A 99 -2.93 24.85 14.13
CA GLN A 99 -3.11 26.30 14.06
C GLN A 99 -4.59 26.66 14.16
N ILE A 100 -4.89 27.74 14.86
CA ILE A 100 -6.25 28.14 15.20
C ILE A 100 -6.63 29.32 14.32
N ALA A 101 -7.65 29.18 13.49
CA ALA A 101 -8.07 30.18 12.52
C ALA A 101 -9.48 30.71 12.81
N ALA A 102 -9.68 31.99 12.50
CA ALA A 102 -10.98 32.66 12.47
C ALA A 102 -11.10 33.44 11.16
N THR A 103 -12.17 33.19 10.40
CA THR A 103 -12.48 33.94 9.17
C THR A 103 -13.56 34.96 9.47
N PHE A 104 -13.39 36.19 8.98
CA PHE A 104 -14.31 37.30 9.18
C PHE A 104 -15.24 37.51 7.98
N SER A 105 -16.41 38.10 8.23
CA SER A 105 -17.42 38.44 7.22
C SER A 105 -16.97 39.52 6.23
N LYS A 106 -15.86 40.20 6.51
CA LYS A 106 -15.26 41.25 5.69
C LYS A 106 -13.78 41.42 6.05
N THR A 107 -13.05 42.18 5.24
CA THR A 107 -11.65 42.52 5.49
C THR A 107 -11.50 43.37 6.75
N MET A 108 -10.58 42.95 7.62
CA MET A 108 -10.24 43.57 8.89
C MET A 108 -9.03 44.49 8.72
N ASN A 109 -8.88 45.45 9.62
CA ASN A 109 -7.65 46.21 9.73
C ASN A 109 -6.58 45.33 10.39
N ALA A 110 -5.59 44.91 9.58
CA ALA A 110 -4.52 43.99 10.00
C ALA A 110 -3.77 44.46 11.25
N SER A 111 -3.61 45.77 11.47
CA SER A 111 -2.91 46.29 12.66
C SER A 111 -3.67 46.07 13.97
N THR A 112 -4.98 45.78 13.89
CA THR A 112 -5.83 45.46 15.04
C THR A 112 -5.97 43.97 15.30
N ILE A 113 -5.39 43.11 14.46
CA ILE A 113 -5.38 41.66 14.61
C ILE A 113 -4.01 41.24 15.18
N THR A 114 -3.95 41.11 16.50
CA THR A 114 -2.71 40.83 17.24
C THR A 114 -2.95 39.73 18.27
N THR A 115 -1.90 39.30 18.97
CA THR A 115 -2.02 38.35 20.10
C THR A 115 -2.83 38.91 21.28
N ALA A 116 -3.10 40.22 21.32
CA ALA A 116 -4.00 40.82 22.31
C ALA A 116 -5.49 40.74 21.89
N THR A 117 -5.77 40.61 20.58
CA THR A 117 -7.14 40.55 20.05
C THR A 117 -7.54 39.18 19.54
N PHE A 118 -6.59 38.28 19.31
CA PHE A 118 -6.82 36.85 19.09
C PHE A 118 -6.00 36.08 20.13
N THR A 119 -6.69 35.58 21.15
CA THR A 119 -6.09 34.85 22.27
C THR A 119 -6.48 33.37 22.25
N LEU A 120 -5.62 32.53 22.83
CA LEU A 120 -5.88 31.11 23.05
C LEU A 120 -5.58 30.79 24.53
N MET A 121 -6.53 30.17 25.21
CA MET A 121 -6.47 29.89 26.65
C MET A 121 -6.64 28.40 26.93
N GLN A 122 -5.85 27.86 27.85
CA GLN A 122 -6.03 26.57 28.48
C GLN A 122 -6.63 26.79 29.87
N GLY A 123 -7.96 26.67 30.00
CA GLY A 123 -8.65 27.13 31.21
C GLY A 123 -8.37 28.62 31.46
N THR A 124 -7.64 28.95 32.53
CA THR A 124 -7.24 30.33 32.88
C THR A 124 -5.82 30.69 32.44
N THR A 125 -5.06 29.76 31.86
CA THR A 125 -3.67 30.00 31.42
C THR A 125 -3.63 30.41 29.95
N SER A 126 -2.93 31.50 29.64
CA SER A 126 -2.72 31.93 28.25
C SER A 126 -1.71 31.03 27.54
N VAL A 127 -2.02 30.61 26.32
CA VAL A 127 -1.12 29.88 25.43
C VAL A 127 -0.35 30.90 24.61
N SER A 128 0.97 30.87 24.69
CA SER A 128 1.81 31.76 23.88
C SER A 128 1.78 31.34 22.41
N GLY A 129 1.70 32.31 21.50
CA GLY A 129 1.75 32.08 20.06
C GLY A 129 1.90 33.37 19.27
N PHE A 130 1.86 33.24 17.95
CA PHE A 130 1.89 34.36 17.01
C PHE A 130 0.56 34.47 16.28
N VAL A 131 0.16 35.69 15.95
CA VAL A 131 -1.04 35.94 15.14
C VAL A 131 -0.60 36.47 13.79
N SER A 132 -1.17 35.89 12.73
CA SER A 132 -1.04 36.36 11.36
C SER A 132 -2.43 36.64 10.79
N TYR A 133 -2.51 37.56 9.83
CA TYR A 133 -3.76 37.93 9.17
C TYR A 133 -3.54 38.07 7.67
N SER A 134 -4.34 37.39 6.87
CA SER A 134 -4.30 37.46 5.41
C SER A 134 -5.70 37.31 4.81
N GLY A 135 -6.02 38.14 3.82
CA GLY A 135 -7.35 38.18 3.22
C GLY A 135 -8.42 38.56 4.23
N THR A 136 -9.23 37.58 4.64
CA THR A 136 -10.25 37.71 5.70
C THR A 136 -10.02 36.77 6.89
N THR A 137 -8.87 36.09 6.96
CA THR A 137 -8.61 35.04 7.96
C THR A 137 -7.46 35.43 8.87
N ALA A 138 -7.71 35.38 10.19
CA ALA A 138 -6.67 35.44 11.21
C ALA A 138 -6.28 34.03 11.62
N ILE A 139 -4.99 33.79 11.84
CA ILE A 139 -4.43 32.51 12.30
C ILE A 139 -3.57 32.76 13.53
N PHE A 140 -3.93 32.14 14.64
CA PHE A 140 -3.13 32.00 15.84
C PHE A 140 -2.32 30.71 15.75
N SER A 141 -0.99 30.84 15.78
CA SER A 141 -0.01 29.76 15.74
C SER A 141 0.64 29.60 17.11
N PRO A 142 0.26 28.56 17.89
CA PRO A 142 0.91 28.28 19.17
C PRO A 142 2.43 28.11 19.02
N LEU A 143 3.22 28.55 20.01
CA LEU A 143 4.69 28.42 20.02
C LEU A 143 5.17 26.97 20.13
N GLY A 144 4.32 26.07 20.63
CA GLY A 144 4.58 24.64 20.73
C GLY A 144 3.28 23.85 20.61
N ASN A 145 3.40 22.52 20.57
CA ASN A 145 2.23 21.65 20.53
C ASN A 145 1.34 21.87 21.76
N LEU A 146 0.04 21.89 21.51
CA LEU A 146 -1.01 21.90 22.52
C LEU A 146 -0.96 20.59 23.32
N SER A 147 -1.30 20.66 24.61
CA SER A 147 -1.35 19.51 25.50
C SER A 147 -2.41 18.50 25.04
N PRO A 148 -2.19 17.19 25.19
CA PRO A 148 -3.15 16.16 24.78
C PRO A 148 -4.39 16.11 25.67
N ALA A 149 -5.51 15.64 25.12
CA ALA A 149 -6.79 15.49 25.81
C ALA A 149 -7.24 16.75 26.59
N THR A 150 -6.86 17.93 26.09
CA THR A 150 -7.00 19.20 26.78
C THR A 150 -7.94 20.10 26.02
N GLN A 151 -8.89 20.73 26.73
CA GLN A 151 -9.77 21.74 26.16
C GLN A 151 -9.08 23.11 26.13
N TYR A 152 -9.15 23.77 24.97
CA TYR A 152 -8.68 25.12 24.74
C TYR A 152 -9.85 26.02 24.35
N THR A 153 -9.76 27.29 24.73
CA THR A 153 -10.73 28.34 24.41
C THR A 153 -10.03 29.44 23.63
N ALA A 154 -10.44 29.66 22.39
CA ALA A 154 -9.96 30.76 21.56
C ALA A 154 -10.95 31.93 21.61
N THR A 155 -10.42 33.15 21.58
CA THR A 155 -11.23 34.37 21.62
C THR A 155 -10.74 35.40 20.60
N ILE A 156 -11.64 35.92 19.76
CA ILE A 156 -11.44 37.20 19.09
C ILE A 156 -12.14 38.29 19.90
N THR A 157 -11.39 39.31 20.34
CA THR A 157 -11.94 40.38 21.17
C THR A 157 -12.56 41.51 20.33
N THR A 158 -13.37 42.35 20.96
CA THR A 158 -13.88 43.60 20.36
C THR A 158 -12.79 44.63 20.02
N GLY A 159 -11.52 44.36 20.35
CA GLY A 159 -10.38 45.15 19.89
C GLY A 159 -10.08 44.99 18.39
N ALA A 160 -10.53 43.90 17.76
CA ALA A 160 -10.38 43.68 16.32
C ALA A 160 -11.41 44.51 15.53
N LYS A 161 -10.91 45.34 14.60
CA LYS A 161 -11.71 46.32 13.83
C LYS A 161 -11.58 46.14 12.33
N ASP A 162 -12.60 46.53 11.57
CA ASP A 162 -12.52 46.62 10.12
C ASP A 162 -11.73 47.85 9.65
N LEU A 163 -11.52 47.96 8.33
CA LEU A 163 -10.81 49.10 7.71
C LEU A 163 -11.54 50.44 7.93
N ALA A 164 -12.85 50.42 8.21
CA ALA A 164 -13.66 51.59 8.54
C ALA A 164 -13.65 51.90 10.05
N GLY A 165 -12.94 51.12 10.86
CA GLY A 165 -12.79 51.32 12.31
C GLY A 165 -13.88 50.66 13.16
N ASN A 166 -14.76 49.84 12.57
CA ASN A 166 -15.85 49.19 13.28
C ASN A 166 -15.35 47.94 14.00
N ALA A 167 -15.57 47.86 15.31
CA ALA A 167 -15.25 46.69 16.12
C ALA A 167 -16.28 45.56 15.94
N LEU A 168 -15.90 44.33 16.29
CA LEU A 168 -16.87 43.27 16.56
C LEU A 168 -17.87 43.72 17.64
N THR A 169 -19.13 43.34 17.50
CA THR A 169 -20.18 43.70 18.47
C THR A 169 -19.93 43.07 19.85
N ASN A 170 -19.44 41.82 19.88
CA ASN A 170 -19.10 41.09 21.09
C ASN A 170 -17.79 40.30 20.86
N ASN A 171 -17.12 39.89 21.95
CA ASN A 171 -16.05 38.91 21.84
C ASN A 171 -16.60 37.62 21.24
N TYR A 172 -15.91 37.06 20.25
CA TYR A 172 -16.24 35.78 19.66
C TYR A 172 -15.41 34.69 20.33
N VAL A 173 -16.06 33.79 21.06
CA VAL A 173 -15.42 32.75 21.88
C VAL A 173 -15.83 31.39 21.37
N TRP A 174 -14.86 30.49 21.17
CA TRP A 174 -15.11 29.09 20.84
C TRP A 174 -14.10 28.19 21.53
N SER A 175 -14.47 26.93 21.72
CA SER A 175 -13.59 25.94 22.34
C SER A 175 -13.36 24.74 21.44
N PHE A 176 -12.29 24.00 21.70
CA PHE A 176 -11.99 22.72 21.07
C PHE A 176 -11.15 21.85 22.03
N THR A 177 -11.18 20.55 21.84
CA THR A 177 -10.43 19.57 22.65
C THR A 177 -9.44 18.83 21.78
N THR A 178 -8.17 18.85 22.19
CA THR A 178 -7.10 18.11 21.52
C THR A 178 -7.24 16.60 21.70
N GLY A 179 -6.73 15.84 20.74
CA GLY A 179 -6.70 14.37 20.81
C GLY A 179 -5.79 13.83 21.91
N ALA A 180 -5.90 12.52 22.18
CA ALA A 180 -5.00 11.82 23.10
C ALA A 180 -3.54 11.90 22.63
N ALA A 181 -2.60 11.75 23.57
CA ALA A 181 -1.18 11.70 23.24
C ALA A 181 -0.90 10.54 22.27
N PRO A 182 -0.01 10.71 21.27
CA PRO A 182 0.44 9.59 20.45
C PRO A 182 1.02 8.49 21.33
N VAL A 183 0.57 7.24 21.17
CA VAL A 183 1.17 6.10 21.86
C VAL A 183 2.55 5.86 21.27
N ILE A 184 3.58 6.22 22.04
CA ILE A 184 4.97 5.93 21.67
C ILE A 184 5.25 4.46 22.00
N ILE A 185 5.59 3.67 20.97
CA ILE A 185 6.08 2.30 21.15
C ILE A 185 7.60 2.35 20.95
N PRO A 186 8.42 2.20 22.00
CA PRO A 186 9.88 2.14 21.87
C PRO A 186 10.35 0.97 21.01
N PRO A 187 11.51 1.06 20.32
CA PRO A 187 12.16 -0.09 19.73
C PRO A 187 12.69 -1.06 20.80
N THR A 188 12.70 -2.35 20.47
CA THR A 188 13.27 -3.44 21.28
C THR A 188 14.25 -4.26 20.44
N VAL A 189 15.20 -4.96 21.07
CA VAL A 189 16.05 -5.96 20.40
C VAL A 189 15.30 -7.29 20.39
N SER A 190 15.06 -7.85 19.20
CA SER A 190 14.32 -9.10 18.99
C SER A 190 15.21 -10.34 19.04
N SER A 191 16.47 -10.23 18.61
CA SER A 191 17.45 -11.32 18.65
C SER A 191 18.88 -10.79 18.62
N THR A 192 19.83 -11.62 19.08
CA THR A 192 21.27 -11.34 19.00
C THR A 192 22.01 -12.55 18.44
N ASP A 193 23.13 -12.27 17.79
CA ASP A 193 24.10 -13.28 17.33
C ASP A 193 25.52 -12.79 17.70
N PRO A 194 26.27 -13.46 18.58
CA PRO A 194 25.89 -14.67 19.30
C PRO A 194 24.65 -14.50 20.18
N ALA A 195 23.96 -15.60 20.42
CA ALA A 195 22.89 -15.65 21.39
C ALA A 195 23.43 -15.35 22.80
N ASN A 196 22.58 -14.83 23.68
CA ASN A 196 22.96 -14.58 25.06
C ASN A 196 23.40 -15.89 25.75
N LEU A 197 24.56 -15.85 26.40
CA LEU A 197 25.25 -16.97 27.06
C LEU A 197 25.79 -18.06 26.11
N GLU A 198 25.88 -17.81 24.81
CA GLU A 198 26.48 -18.76 23.87
C GLU A 198 27.96 -19.03 24.20
N THR A 199 28.39 -20.28 24.03
CA THR A 199 29.78 -20.72 24.29
C THR A 199 30.38 -21.34 23.03
N GLY A 200 31.71 -21.28 22.89
CA GLY A 200 32.38 -21.83 21.71
C GLY A 200 32.33 -20.90 20.49
N VAL A 201 31.97 -19.62 20.68
CA VAL A 201 31.86 -18.62 19.63
C VAL A 201 33.20 -18.44 18.91
N ALA A 202 33.19 -18.41 17.57
CA ALA A 202 34.40 -18.26 16.77
C ALA A 202 35.14 -16.95 17.10
N LEU A 203 36.48 -16.96 17.08
CA LEU A 203 37.27 -15.78 17.47
C LEU A 203 37.09 -14.59 16.52
N ASN A 204 36.65 -14.82 15.29
CA ASN A 204 36.37 -13.79 14.28
C ASN A 204 34.87 -13.43 14.19
N GLN A 205 34.07 -13.79 15.20
CA GLN A 205 32.63 -13.58 15.19
C GLN A 205 32.25 -12.09 15.06
N GLN A 206 31.32 -11.81 14.17
CA GLN A 206 30.61 -10.54 14.12
C GLN A 206 29.43 -10.56 15.08
N ILE A 207 29.23 -9.45 15.81
CA ILE A 207 28.21 -9.36 16.86
C ILE A 207 27.02 -8.60 16.29
N ALA A 208 25.87 -9.24 16.18
CA ALA A 208 24.66 -8.66 15.61
C ALA A 208 23.54 -8.50 16.67
N ALA A 209 22.73 -7.46 16.50
CA ALA A 209 21.47 -7.24 17.19
C ALA A 209 20.39 -6.86 16.18
N THR A 210 19.29 -7.61 16.15
CA THR A 210 18.13 -7.32 15.31
C THR A 210 17.08 -6.59 16.13
N PHE A 211 16.49 -5.53 15.59
CA PHE A 211 15.48 -4.72 16.25
C PHE A 211 14.05 -5.07 15.80
N SER A 212 13.06 -4.79 16.65
CA SER A 212 11.64 -4.97 16.34
C SER A 212 11.09 -4.02 15.26
N LYS A 213 11.86 -2.99 14.88
CA LYS A 213 11.51 -2.02 13.85
C LYS A 213 12.78 -1.36 13.27
N ALA A 214 12.61 -0.62 12.18
CA ALA A 214 13.70 0.16 11.59
C ALA A 214 14.19 1.25 12.55
N MET A 215 15.51 1.34 12.68
CA MET A 215 16.23 2.28 13.52
C MET A 215 16.76 3.43 12.67
N ASN A 216 17.00 4.58 13.30
CA ASN A 216 17.74 5.65 12.67
C ASN A 216 19.23 5.26 12.62
N ALA A 217 19.70 4.93 11.41
CA ALA A 217 21.07 4.50 11.14
C ALA A 217 22.14 5.45 11.73
N SER A 218 21.89 6.77 11.73
CA SER A 218 22.83 7.76 12.29
C SER A 218 23.02 7.65 13.81
N THR A 219 22.07 7.02 14.51
CA THR A 219 22.13 6.80 15.96
C THR A 219 22.72 5.44 16.33
N ILE A 220 22.96 4.57 15.35
CA ILE A 220 23.61 3.27 15.53
C ILE A 220 25.11 3.44 15.24
N THR A 221 25.90 3.61 16.29
CA THR A 221 27.32 3.94 16.22
C THR A 221 28.10 3.06 17.20
N THR A 222 29.43 3.15 17.17
CA THR A 222 30.30 2.51 18.17
C THR A 222 30.08 3.02 19.60
N GLY A 223 29.36 4.14 19.80
CA GLY A 223 28.94 4.61 21.12
C GLY A 223 27.61 4.02 21.61
N THR A 224 26.77 3.52 20.70
CA THR A 224 25.44 2.97 21.02
C THR A 224 25.34 1.47 20.85
N PHE A 225 26.22 0.86 20.07
CA PHE A 225 26.49 -0.58 20.07
C PHE A 225 27.93 -0.81 20.51
N THR A 226 28.11 -1.32 21.73
CA THR A 226 29.43 -1.51 22.35
C THR A 226 29.68 -2.98 22.65
N LEU A 227 30.96 -3.37 22.65
CA LEU A 227 31.45 -4.69 23.06
C LEU A 227 32.56 -4.51 24.09
N LYS A 228 32.51 -5.25 25.20
CA LYS A 228 33.50 -5.17 26.29
C LYS A 228 33.99 -6.54 26.72
N GLN A 229 35.26 -6.62 27.08
CA GLN A 229 35.86 -7.71 27.85
C GLN A 229 35.97 -7.26 29.31
N GLY A 230 35.05 -7.70 30.16
CA GLY A 230 34.93 -7.14 31.52
C GLY A 230 34.69 -5.63 31.46
N THR A 231 35.64 -4.82 31.93
CA THR A 231 35.57 -3.35 31.90
C THR A 231 36.21 -2.73 30.65
N THR A 232 37.00 -3.50 29.90
CA THR A 232 37.78 -3.02 28.75
C THR A 232 36.92 -3.01 27.48
N SER A 233 36.87 -1.87 26.78
CA SER A 233 36.16 -1.77 25.49
C SER A 233 36.94 -2.46 24.37
N VAL A 234 36.23 -3.23 23.55
CA VAL A 234 36.74 -3.84 22.31
C VAL A 234 36.44 -2.90 21.15
N SER A 235 37.47 -2.49 20.42
CA SER A 235 37.30 -1.64 19.24
C SER A 235 36.71 -2.44 18.07
N GLY A 236 35.91 -1.78 17.25
CA GLY A 236 35.27 -2.39 16.10
C GLY A 236 34.52 -1.37 15.25
N PHE A 237 33.95 -1.86 14.15
CA PHE A 237 33.13 -1.08 13.23
C PHE A 237 31.67 -1.49 13.39
N VAL A 238 30.78 -0.49 13.45
CA VAL A 238 29.34 -0.73 13.50
C VAL A 238 28.75 -0.40 12.14
N SER A 239 27.95 -1.32 11.62
CA SER A 239 27.13 -1.14 10.43
C SER A 239 25.67 -1.41 10.76
N TYR A 240 24.76 -0.84 9.98
CA TYR A 240 23.32 -1.03 10.14
C TYR A 240 22.66 -1.17 8.77
N SER A 241 21.89 -2.23 8.58
CA SER A 241 21.13 -2.48 7.35
C SER A 241 19.81 -3.18 7.68
N GLY A 242 18.72 -2.77 7.02
CA GLY A 242 17.39 -3.27 7.30
C GLY A 242 16.98 -2.98 8.74
N THR A 243 16.92 -4.02 9.58
CA THR A 243 16.64 -3.93 11.03
C THR A 243 17.77 -4.48 11.90
N THR A 244 18.94 -4.76 11.33
CA THR A 244 20.04 -5.43 12.05
C THR A 244 21.26 -4.51 12.12
N ALA A 245 21.76 -4.31 13.34
CA ALA A 245 23.07 -3.70 13.58
C ALA A 245 24.12 -4.80 13.73
N ILE A 246 25.30 -4.60 13.14
CA ILE A 246 26.44 -5.54 13.22
C ILE A 246 27.67 -4.77 13.69
N LEU A 247 28.26 -5.19 14.80
CA LEU A 247 29.56 -4.79 15.30
C LEU A 247 30.59 -5.84 14.87
N THR A 248 31.54 -5.43 14.02
CA THR A 248 32.69 -6.24 13.62
C THR A 248 33.90 -5.84 14.46
N PRO A 249 34.41 -6.71 15.37
CA PRO A 249 35.64 -6.44 16.11
C PRO A 249 36.81 -6.12 15.17
N ALA A 250 37.65 -5.15 15.52
CA ALA A 250 38.79 -4.74 14.68
C ALA A 250 39.92 -5.80 14.64
N SER A 251 39.93 -6.72 15.60
CA SER A 251 40.83 -7.86 15.69
C SER A 251 40.06 -9.07 16.21
N ASN A 252 40.57 -10.28 15.96
CA ASN A 252 39.99 -11.49 16.54
C ASN A 252 39.90 -11.37 18.07
N LEU A 253 38.79 -11.84 18.62
CA LEU A 253 38.53 -11.94 20.04
C LEU A 253 39.48 -12.95 20.70
N ALA A 254 39.79 -12.73 21.98
CA ALA A 254 40.65 -13.63 22.74
C ALA A 254 39.93 -14.96 23.02
N PRO A 255 40.61 -16.12 22.98
CA PRO A 255 39.98 -17.42 23.25
C PRO A 255 39.50 -17.55 24.69
N PHE A 256 38.51 -18.43 24.92
CA PHE A 256 37.93 -18.73 26.24
C PHE A 256 37.55 -17.50 27.09
N THR A 257 37.19 -16.40 26.44
CA THR A 257 36.95 -15.11 27.07
C THR A 257 35.46 -14.76 27.00
N ILE A 258 34.93 -14.24 28.12
CA ILE A 258 33.57 -13.70 28.19
C ILE A 258 33.58 -12.26 27.67
N TYR A 259 32.69 -11.98 26.72
CA TYR A 259 32.43 -10.64 26.23
C TYR A 259 31.00 -10.22 26.55
N THR A 260 30.81 -8.93 26.81
CA THR A 260 29.52 -8.28 27.06
C THR A 260 29.24 -7.30 25.94
N ALA A 261 28.18 -7.53 25.19
CA ALA A 261 27.68 -6.60 24.19
C ALA A 261 26.53 -5.77 24.76
N THR A 262 26.39 -4.53 24.31
CA THR A 262 25.35 -3.61 24.79
C THR A 262 24.84 -2.71 23.68
N ILE A 263 23.52 -2.70 23.48
CA ILE A 263 22.81 -1.62 22.78
C ILE A 263 22.32 -0.63 23.82
N THR A 264 22.74 0.63 23.72
CA THR A 264 22.36 1.67 24.69
C THR A 264 21.04 2.36 24.31
N THR A 265 20.45 3.07 25.26
CA THR A 265 19.30 3.97 25.02
C THR A 265 19.63 5.16 24.10
N GLY A 266 20.89 5.32 23.66
CA GLY A 266 21.25 6.27 22.62
C GLY A 266 20.81 5.84 21.21
N ALA A 267 20.55 4.55 20.99
CA ALA A 267 20.00 4.04 19.74
C ALA A 267 18.50 4.37 19.64
N LYS A 268 18.10 5.04 18.56
CA LYS A 268 16.74 5.55 18.36
C LYS A 268 16.11 5.06 17.07
N ASP A 269 14.80 4.96 17.03
CA ASP A 269 14.05 4.71 15.80
C ASP A 269 13.98 5.94 14.88
N LEU A 270 13.43 5.77 13.68
CA LEU A 270 13.27 6.87 12.70
C LEU A 270 12.40 8.02 13.22
N THR A 271 11.56 7.76 14.22
CA THR A 271 10.71 8.77 14.89
C THR A 271 11.38 9.37 16.14
N GLY A 272 12.62 8.99 16.44
CA GLY A 272 13.41 9.51 17.54
C GLY A 272 13.23 8.80 18.89
N ASN A 273 12.46 7.71 18.95
CA ASN A 273 12.23 6.99 20.21
C ASN A 273 13.44 6.10 20.53
N ALA A 274 13.97 6.23 21.74
CA ALA A 274 15.04 5.39 22.26
C ALA A 274 14.53 4.01 22.72
N LEU A 275 15.43 3.03 22.86
CA LEU A 275 15.14 1.84 23.66
C LEU A 275 14.74 2.24 25.09
N THR A 276 13.83 1.49 25.70
CA THR A 276 13.39 1.74 27.09
C THR A 276 14.53 1.60 28.10
N ASN A 277 15.39 0.59 27.91
CA ASN A 277 16.58 0.32 28.73
C ASN A 277 17.74 -0.12 27.81
N ASN A 278 18.97 -0.06 28.31
CA ASN A 278 20.09 -0.70 27.63
C ASN A 278 19.83 -2.19 27.49
N TYR A 279 20.02 -2.74 26.30
CA TYR A 279 19.95 -4.18 26.07
C TYR A 279 21.36 -4.77 26.20
N VAL A 280 21.57 -5.64 27.18
CA VAL A 280 22.88 -6.18 27.54
C VAL A 280 22.84 -7.70 27.43
N TRP A 281 23.83 -8.29 26.75
CA TRP A 281 23.98 -9.74 26.66
C TRP A 281 25.46 -10.13 26.68
N THR A 282 25.74 -11.38 27.01
CA THR A 282 27.11 -11.90 27.08
C THR A 282 27.28 -13.15 26.22
N PHE A 283 28.52 -13.47 25.84
CA PHE A 283 28.88 -14.72 25.15
C PHE A 283 30.34 -15.09 25.46
N THR A 284 30.71 -16.35 25.24
CA THR A 284 32.06 -16.90 25.50
C THR A 284 32.67 -17.47 24.23
N THR A 285 33.84 -16.97 23.85
CA THR A 285 34.60 -17.44 22.68
C THR A 285 35.18 -18.84 22.87
N GLY A 286 35.34 -19.59 21.78
CA GLY A 286 35.96 -20.92 21.74
C GLY A 286 37.50 -20.92 21.84
N ALA A 287 38.10 -22.07 21.53
CA ALA A 287 39.55 -22.25 21.50
C ALA A 287 40.19 -21.57 20.27
N ALA A 288 41.46 -21.18 20.39
CA ALA A 288 42.22 -20.69 19.24
C ALA A 288 42.53 -21.83 18.25
N PRO A 289 42.48 -21.60 16.92
CA PRO A 289 42.89 -22.58 15.93
C PRO A 289 44.39 -22.92 16.05
N VAL A 290 44.75 -24.20 15.94
CA VAL A 290 46.13 -24.70 16.03
C VAL A 290 46.89 -24.36 14.74
N ILE A 291 47.96 -23.57 14.84
CA ILE A 291 48.85 -23.23 13.72
C ILE A 291 49.98 -24.28 13.64
N ILE A 292 50.14 -24.94 12.48
CA ILE A 292 51.26 -25.87 12.21
C ILE A 292 52.27 -25.16 11.30
N PRO A 293 53.51 -24.87 11.74
CA PRO A 293 54.54 -24.23 10.89
C PRO A 293 55.07 -25.12 9.75
N PRO A 294 55.58 -24.55 8.63
CA PRO A 294 56.30 -25.32 7.61
C PRO A 294 57.66 -25.84 8.10
N THR A 295 58.10 -26.99 7.57
CA THR A 295 59.40 -27.63 7.86
C THR A 295 60.10 -28.03 6.55
N VAL A 296 61.43 -28.19 6.56
CA VAL A 296 62.19 -28.78 5.43
C VAL A 296 62.21 -30.30 5.60
N SER A 297 61.74 -31.03 4.59
CA SER A 297 61.59 -32.49 4.60
C SER A 297 62.75 -33.23 3.93
N LEU A 298 63.45 -32.61 2.98
CA LEU A 298 64.56 -33.23 2.24
C LEU A 298 65.55 -32.18 1.72
N THR A 299 66.84 -32.54 1.61
CA THR A 299 67.88 -31.74 0.94
C THR A 299 68.68 -32.56 -0.06
N ASP A 300 69.14 -31.93 -1.14
CA ASP A 300 70.08 -32.50 -2.12
C ASP A 300 71.14 -31.44 -2.48
N PRO A 301 72.43 -31.61 -2.18
CA PRO A 301 73.05 -32.73 -1.49
C PRO A 301 72.45 -33.02 -0.12
N ALA A 302 72.51 -34.28 0.29
CA ALA A 302 72.16 -34.68 1.63
C ALA A 302 73.12 -34.04 2.64
N HIS A 303 72.68 -33.89 3.90
CA HIS A 303 73.55 -33.40 4.96
C HIS A 303 74.78 -34.31 5.12
N LEU A 304 75.98 -33.71 5.03
CA LEU A 304 77.31 -34.32 5.08
C LEU A 304 77.69 -35.19 3.86
N GLU A 305 77.03 -35.02 2.72
CA GLU A 305 77.42 -35.69 1.48
C GLU A 305 78.84 -35.26 1.04
N THR A 306 79.66 -36.21 0.57
CA THR A 306 81.04 -35.97 0.10
C THR A 306 81.19 -36.39 -1.36
N GLY A 307 82.21 -35.86 -2.05
CA GLY A 307 82.41 -36.14 -3.47
C GLY A 307 81.37 -35.46 -4.36
N VAL A 308 80.71 -34.42 -3.85
CA VAL A 308 79.70 -33.66 -4.60
C VAL A 308 80.35 -33.04 -5.83
N ALA A 309 79.70 -33.21 -6.99
CA ALA A 309 80.19 -32.65 -8.24
C ALA A 309 80.33 -31.12 -8.13
N LEU A 310 81.38 -30.56 -8.74
CA LEU A 310 81.67 -29.13 -8.64
C LEU A 310 80.56 -28.25 -9.24
N ASN A 311 79.73 -28.80 -10.13
CA ASN A 311 78.60 -28.11 -10.77
C ASN A 311 77.23 -28.44 -10.12
N LYS A 312 77.19 -29.03 -8.92
CA LYS A 312 75.95 -29.47 -8.29
C LYS A 312 75.01 -28.30 -7.96
N HIS A 313 73.72 -28.46 -8.28
CA HIS A 313 72.65 -27.59 -7.80
C HIS A 313 72.17 -28.04 -6.41
N ILE A 314 71.86 -27.09 -5.54
CA ILE A 314 71.55 -27.34 -4.13
C ILE A 314 70.04 -27.17 -3.91
N ALA A 315 69.33 -28.17 -3.41
CA ALA A 315 67.88 -28.17 -3.28
C ALA A 315 67.40 -28.44 -1.85
N ALA A 316 66.24 -27.89 -1.50
CA ALA A 316 65.51 -28.14 -0.26
C ALA A 316 64.00 -28.28 -0.54
N THR A 317 63.37 -29.34 -0.04
CA THR A 317 61.92 -29.60 -0.18
C THR A 317 61.21 -29.33 1.14
N PHE A 318 60.05 -28.67 1.10
CA PHE A 318 59.24 -28.31 2.27
C PHE A 318 58.09 -29.29 2.52
N SER A 319 57.59 -29.35 3.77
CA SER A 319 56.45 -30.16 4.18
C SER A 319 55.09 -29.67 3.65
N LYS A 320 55.05 -28.45 3.09
CA LYS A 320 53.89 -27.85 2.43
C LYS A 320 54.33 -26.75 1.46
N ALA A 321 53.39 -26.27 0.65
CA ALA A 321 53.61 -25.16 -0.27
C ALA A 321 54.01 -23.87 0.48
N MET A 322 55.07 -23.24 0.00
CA MET A 322 55.62 -21.99 0.51
C MET A 322 55.17 -20.80 -0.35
N ASN A 323 55.17 -19.60 0.23
CA ASN A 323 54.99 -18.39 -0.54
C ASN A 323 56.26 -18.11 -1.36
N ALA A 324 56.17 -18.30 -2.67
CA ALA A 324 57.27 -18.15 -3.61
C ALA A 324 57.99 -16.79 -3.50
N SER A 325 57.29 -15.70 -3.17
CA SER A 325 57.90 -14.38 -3.03
C SER A 325 58.83 -14.26 -1.81
N THR A 326 58.70 -15.18 -0.84
CA THR A 326 59.56 -15.24 0.34
C THR A 326 60.75 -16.19 0.18
N ILE A 327 60.83 -16.93 -0.93
CA ILE A 327 61.95 -17.81 -1.28
C ILE A 327 62.87 -17.07 -2.26
N THR A 328 63.93 -16.47 -1.72
CA THR A 328 64.84 -15.59 -2.44
C THR A 328 66.29 -15.91 -2.08
N ALA A 329 67.25 -15.26 -2.73
CA ALA A 329 68.66 -15.35 -2.35
C ALA A 329 68.96 -14.86 -0.92
N ALA A 330 68.03 -14.15 -0.26
CA ALA A 330 68.14 -13.77 1.14
C ALA A 330 67.66 -14.85 2.12
N THR A 331 66.80 -15.77 1.66
CA THR A 331 66.18 -16.81 2.50
C THR A 331 66.65 -18.22 2.18
N PHE A 332 67.27 -18.44 1.02
CA PHE A 332 68.05 -19.65 0.71
C PHE A 332 69.49 -19.23 0.35
N THR A 333 70.43 -19.49 1.25
CA THR A 333 71.83 -19.09 1.11
C THR A 333 72.77 -20.29 1.06
N LEU A 334 73.90 -20.13 0.37
CA LEU A 334 75.00 -21.09 0.33
C LEU A 334 76.30 -20.37 0.71
N LYS A 335 77.10 -20.95 1.60
CA LYS A 335 78.37 -20.38 2.08
C LYS A 335 79.51 -21.37 2.05
N GLN A 336 80.71 -20.88 1.75
CA GLN A 336 81.98 -21.55 1.97
C GLN A 336 82.62 -20.94 3.23
N GLY A 337 82.57 -21.64 4.35
CA GLY A 337 82.92 -21.05 5.65
C GLY A 337 82.06 -19.82 5.94
N THR A 338 82.67 -18.63 6.04
CA THR A 338 81.96 -17.36 6.25
C THR A 338 81.59 -16.64 4.94
N THR A 339 82.15 -17.06 3.80
CA THR A 339 82.00 -16.40 2.50
C THR A 339 80.73 -16.86 1.80
N SER A 340 79.88 -15.94 1.37
CA SER A 340 78.68 -16.27 0.59
C SER A 340 79.04 -16.68 -0.84
N VAL A 341 78.47 -17.77 -1.31
CA VAL A 341 78.52 -18.19 -2.72
C VAL A 341 77.42 -17.45 -3.46
N THR A 342 77.75 -16.80 -4.57
CA THR A 342 76.76 -16.14 -5.42
C THR A 342 76.03 -17.17 -6.28
N GLY A 343 74.72 -17.02 -6.44
CA GLY A 343 73.90 -17.94 -7.22
C GLY A 343 72.47 -17.47 -7.36
N PHE A 344 71.68 -18.22 -8.12
CA PHE A 344 70.27 -17.94 -8.37
C PHE A 344 69.39 -18.89 -7.57
N VAL A 345 68.33 -18.37 -6.95
CA VAL A 345 67.32 -19.15 -6.25
C VAL A 345 66.07 -19.24 -7.10
N SER A 346 65.54 -20.45 -7.22
CA SER A 346 64.25 -20.73 -7.84
C SER A 346 63.39 -21.58 -6.90
N TYR A 347 62.07 -21.50 -7.04
CA TYR A 347 61.11 -22.27 -6.26
C TYR A 347 60.00 -22.79 -7.16
N SER A 348 59.71 -24.10 -7.10
CA SER A 348 58.62 -24.72 -7.84
C SER A 348 58.04 -25.89 -7.05
N GLY A 349 56.71 -26.00 -7.05
CA GLY A 349 55.99 -27.00 -6.24
C GLY A 349 56.25 -26.79 -4.75
N THR A 350 57.00 -27.71 -4.14
CA THR A 350 57.46 -27.63 -2.74
C THR A 350 58.98 -27.57 -2.61
N THR A 351 59.72 -27.40 -3.71
CA THR A 351 61.19 -27.49 -3.73
C THR A 351 61.82 -26.15 -4.14
N ALA A 352 62.75 -25.68 -3.32
CA ALA A 352 63.63 -24.56 -3.64
C ALA A 352 64.98 -25.09 -4.16
N ILE A 353 65.55 -24.44 -5.17
CA ILE A 353 66.84 -24.79 -5.76
C ILE A 353 67.73 -23.54 -5.81
N PHE A 354 68.95 -23.67 -5.29
CA PHE A 354 70.05 -22.72 -5.39
C PHE A 354 71.06 -23.22 -6.44
N VAL A 355 71.28 -22.42 -7.47
CA VAL A 355 72.23 -22.69 -8.56
C VAL A 355 73.45 -21.78 -8.38
N PRO A 356 74.64 -22.31 -8.04
CA PRO A 356 75.87 -21.52 -7.96
C PRO A 356 76.19 -20.83 -9.30
N ALA A 357 76.64 -19.57 -9.26
CA ALA A 357 76.98 -18.80 -10.46
C ALA A 357 78.25 -19.30 -11.18
N SER A 358 79.08 -20.07 -10.47
CA SER A 358 80.27 -20.75 -10.98
C SER A 358 80.40 -22.11 -10.30
N ASN A 359 81.19 -23.01 -10.90
CA ASN A 359 81.52 -24.27 -10.26
C ASN A 359 82.09 -24.04 -8.86
N LEU A 360 81.64 -24.84 -7.91
CA LEU A 360 82.14 -24.91 -6.55
C LEU A 360 83.61 -25.34 -6.57
N SER A 361 84.40 -24.85 -5.61
CA SER A 361 85.82 -25.20 -5.48
C SER A 361 85.97 -26.68 -5.13
N ALA A 362 87.05 -27.32 -5.58
CA ALA A 362 87.32 -28.74 -5.30
C ALA A 362 87.64 -28.99 -3.82
N SER A 363 87.32 -30.18 -3.32
CA SER A 363 87.61 -30.63 -1.95
C SER A 363 87.20 -29.63 -0.86
N THR A 364 86.07 -28.95 -1.07
CA THR A 364 85.64 -27.81 -0.26
C THR A 364 84.30 -28.09 0.39
N GLU A 365 84.18 -27.81 1.70
CA GLU A 365 82.91 -27.88 2.43
C GLU A 365 82.08 -26.61 2.22
N TYR A 366 80.79 -26.80 1.93
CA TYR A 366 79.79 -25.75 1.82
C TYR A 366 78.66 -25.95 2.83
N THR A 367 78.08 -24.85 3.31
CA THR A 367 76.92 -24.82 4.22
C THR A 367 75.76 -24.11 3.53
N ALA A 368 74.62 -24.78 3.40
CA ALA A 368 73.38 -24.24 2.89
C ALA A 368 72.40 -23.93 4.03
N THR A 369 71.57 -22.90 3.87
CA THR A 369 70.62 -22.46 4.91
C THR A 369 69.32 -21.96 4.31
N ILE A 370 68.19 -22.48 4.79
CA ILE A 370 66.87 -21.86 4.67
C ILE A 370 66.57 -21.06 5.95
N THR A 371 66.29 -19.76 5.82
CA THR A 371 66.04 -18.90 6.99
C THR A 371 64.56 -18.86 7.39
N THR A 372 64.27 -18.39 8.60
CA THR A 372 62.90 -18.10 9.07
C THR A 372 62.21 -16.98 8.27
N GLY A 373 62.89 -16.33 7.32
CA GLY A 373 62.26 -15.43 6.37
C GLY A 373 61.40 -16.14 5.32
N ALA A 374 61.60 -17.45 5.10
CA ALA A 374 60.75 -18.27 4.25
C ALA A 374 59.42 -18.60 4.95
N LYS A 375 58.29 -18.22 4.32
CA LYS A 375 56.95 -18.34 4.89
C LYS A 375 56.03 -19.19 4.01
N ASP A 376 55.04 -19.84 4.62
CA ASP A 376 53.96 -20.49 3.88
C ASP A 376 52.96 -19.49 3.29
N LEU A 377 51.99 -19.99 2.49
CA LEU A 377 50.95 -19.16 1.88
C LEU A 377 50.04 -18.45 2.90
N THR A 378 50.01 -18.93 4.14
CA THR A 378 49.28 -18.32 5.27
C THR A 378 50.15 -17.39 6.12
N GLY A 379 51.41 -17.19 5.73
CA GLY A 379 52.34 -16.27 6.38
C GLY A 379 53.14 -16.85 7.55
N ASN A 380 53.01 -18.15 7.86
CA ASN A 380 53.77 -18.79 8.93
C ASN A 380 55.21 -19.05 8.50
N ALA A 381 56.18 -18.63 9.31
CA ALA A 381 57.59 -18.90 9.11
C ALA A 381 57.99 -20.32 9.56
N LEU A 382 59.17 -20.79 9.15
CA LEU A 382 59.83 -21.92 9.81
C LEU A 382 60.05 -21.60 11.30
N VAL A 383 60.01 -22.64 12.15
CA VAL A 383 60.27 -22.53 13.60
C VAL A 383 61.69 -22.02 13.88
N SER A 384 62.66 -22.44 13.07
CA SER A 384 64.06 -22.01 13.13
C SER A 384 64.72 -22.10 11.74
N ASN A 385 65.91 -21.51 11.57
CA ASN A 385 66.68 -21.68 10.34
C ASN A 385 67.05 -23.17 10.15
N TYR A 386 66.86 -23.69 8.94
CA TYR A 386 67.26 -25.04 8.57
C TYR A 386 68.63 -25.00 7.90
N VAL A 387 69.63 -25.69 8.45
CA VAL A 387 71.04 -25.60 8.02
C VAL A 387 71.57 -27.00 7.70
N TRP A 388 72.26 -27.15 6.57
CA TRP A 388 72.96 -28.40 6.20
C TRP A 388 74.28 -28.12 5.48
N ARG A 389 75.13 -29.15 5.33
CA ARG A 389 76.51 -29.03 4.84
C ARG A 389 76.83 -30.16 3.85
N PHE A 390 77.80 -29.97 2.95
CA PHE A 390 78.31 -31.00 2.03
C PHE A 390 79.71 -30.65 1.51
N THR A 391 80.47 -31.60 0.95
CA THR A 391 81.85 -31.43 0.49
C THR A 391 82.05 -31.89 -0.97
N THR A 392 82.71 -31.06 -1.77
CA THR A 392 82.96 -31.31 -3.21
C THR A 392 84.15 -32.25 -3.51
N GLY A 393 84.21 -32.85 -4.70
CA GLY A 393 85.29 -33.77 -5.16
C GLY A 393 86.59 -33.12 -5.67
N THR A 394 87.56 -33.91 -6.17
CA THR A 394 88.90 -33.48 -6.69
C THR A 394 88.92 -33.13 -8.21
N ALA A 395 89.96 -32.42 -8.67
CA ALA A 395 90.12 -31.73 -9.98
C ALA A 395 90.06 -32.60 -11.28
N PRO A 396 89.86 -32.00 -12.48
CA PRO A 396 89.26 -32.67 -13.65
C PRO A 396 90.26 -33.35 -14.62
N VAL A 397 89.77 -34.43 -15.26
CA VAL A 397 90.39 -35.18 -16.38
C VAL A 397 90.28 -34.38 -17.69
N ILE A 398 91.35 -34.31 -18.50
CA ILE A 398 91.28 -33.75 -19.87
C ILE A 398 90.55 -34.75 -20.78
N VAL A 399 89.43 -34.31 -21.33
CA VAL A 399 88.56 -35.08 -22.23
C VAL A 399 88.34 -34.20 -23.46
N PRO A 400 88.47 -34.67 -24.71
CA PRO A 400 88.08 -33.86 -25.87
C PRO A 400 86.60 -33.47 -25.80
N PRO A 401 86.17 -32.31 -26.35
CA PRO A 401 84.75 -32.04 -26.51
C PRO A 401 84.12 -33.10 -27.43
N THR A 402 82.90 -33.48 -27.13
CA THR A 402 82.06 -34.37 -27.96
C THR A 402 80.68 -33.73 -28.10
N VAL A 403 79.99 -33.95 -29.21
CA VAL A 403 78.57 -33.55 -29.32
C VAL A 403 77.73 -34.63 -28.64
N ILE A 404 77.13 -34.30 -27.51
CA ILE A 404 76.32 -35.22 -26.70
C ILE A 404 74.94 -35.40 -27.34
N SER A 405 74.36 -34.33 -27.86
CA SER A 405 73.04 -34.36 -28.47
C SER A 405 72.93 -33.37 -29.62
N THR A 406 72.08 -33.71 -30.57
CA THR A 406 71.65 -32.82 -31.64
C THR A 406 70.14 -32.66 -31.55
N ASP A 407 69.64 -31.49 -31.91
CA ASP A 407 68.22 -31.25 -32.09
C ASP A 407 68.04 -30.47 -33.40
N PRO A 408 67.47 -31.06 -34.45
CA PRO A 408 66.86 -32.39 -34.51
C PRO A 408 67.81 -33.55 -34.22
N VAL A 409 67.28 -34.65 -33.70
CA VAL A 409 68.05 -35.89 -33.56
C VAL A 409 68.34 -36.48 -34.93
N ASP A 410 69.40 -37.28 -35.05
CA ASP A 410 69.77 -37.88 -36.34
C ASP A 410 68.65 -38.80 -36.86
N GLY A 411 68.25 -38.57 -38.11
CA GLY A 411 67.15 -39.25 -38.77
C GLY A 411 65.75 -38.76 -38.39
N GLU A 412 65.62 -37.68 -37.60
CA GLU A 412 64.30 -37.18 -37.17
C GLU A 412 63.44 -36.79 -38.38
N ILE A 413 62.21 -37.30 -38.44
CA ILE A 413 61.22 -36.96 -39.46
C ILE A 413 60.13 -36.07 -38.85
N GLY A 414 59.53 -35.20 -39.65
CA GLY A 414 58.46 -34.32 -39.16
C GLY A 414 58.97 -33.04 -38.51
N VAL A 415 60.23 -32.68 -38.73
CA VAL A 415 60.85 -31.49 -38.13
C VAL A 415 60.14 -30.21 -38.58
N ALA A 416 59.90 -29.29 -37.64
CA ALA A 416 59.29 -27.99 -37.91
C ALA A 416 60.09 -27.18 -38.96
N LEU A 417 59.40 -26.47 -39.86
CA LEU A 417 60.07 -25.66 -40.90
C LEU A 417 60.92 -24.52 -40.34
N SER A 418 60.56 -24.00 -39.17
CA SER A 418 61.29 -22.94 -38.47
C SER A 418 62.37 -23.47 -37.52
N LYS A 419 62.65 -24.78 -37.55
CA LYS A 419 63.54 -25.40 -36.57
C LYS A 419 64.93 -24.79 -36.65
N GLN A 420 65.39 -24.27 -35.51
CA GLN A 420 66.80 -23.99 -35.30
C GLN A 420 67.52 -25.29 -34.99
N ILE A 421 68.67 -25.47 -35.61
CA ILE A 421 69.41 -26.73 -35.56
C ILE A 421 70.49 -26.57 -34.50
N THR A 422 70.46 -27.42 -33.48
CA THR A 422 71.37 -27.30 -32.34
C THR A 422 72.25 -28.52 -32.18
N ALA A 423 73.44 -28.28 -31.64
CA ALA A 423 74.37 -29.30 -31.18
C ALA A 423 74.84 -28.92 -29.78
N THR A 424 74.67 -29.81 -28.81
CA THR A 424 75.13 -29.61 -27.43
C THR A 424 76.41 -30.40 -27.20
N PHE A 425 77.46 -29.69 -26.79
CA PHE A 425 78.78 -30.24 -26.53
C PHE A 425 78.91 -30.75 -25.09
N SER A 426 79.85 -31.65 -24.86
CA SER A 426 80.17 -32.21 -23.54
C SER A 426 80.86 -31.25 -22.59
N LYS A 427 81.23 -30.06 -23.08
CA LYS A 427 81.86 -28.98 -22.35
C LYS A 427 81.71 -27.67 -23.11
N ALA A 428 82.10 -26.57 -22.49
CA ALA A 428 82.08 -25.25 -23.11
C ALA A 428 83.13 -25.14 -24.24
N MET A 429 82.66 -24.74 -25.42
CA MET A 429 83.42 -24.46 -26.62
C MET A 429 83.96 -23.02 -26.65
N ASN A 430 85.05 -22.80 -27.39
CA ASN A 430 85.50 -21.47 -27.77
C ASN A 430 84.55 -20.90 -28.82
N ALA A 431 83.72 -19.95 -28.40
CA ALA A 431 82.70 -19.32 -29.22
C ALA A 431 83.23 -18.73 -30.53
N SER A 432 84.50 -18.27 -30.59
CA SER A 432 85.05 -17.71 -31.84
C SER A 432 85.31 -18.77 -32.92
N THR A 433 85.39 -20.04 -32.54
CA THR A 433 85.57 -21.18 -33.47
C THR A 433 84.25 -21.77 -33.94
N ILE A 434 83.13 -21.40 -33.32
CA ILE A 434 81.78 -21.86 -33.69
C ILE A 434 81.16 -20.85 -34.66
N THR A 435 81.30 -21.10 -35.96
CA THR A 435 80.89 -20.20 -37.04
C THR A 435 80.09 -20.97 -38.10
N THR A 436 79.57 -20.28 -39.11
CA THR A 436 78.93 -20.93 -40.26
C THR A 436 79.89 -21.77 -41.12
N ALA A 437 81.21 -21.69 -40.89
CA ALA A 437 82.19 -22.56 -41.51
C ALA A 437 82.35 -23.89 -40.75
N THR A 438 82.21 -23.87 -39.43
CA THR A 438 82.37 -25.05 -38.57
C THR A 438 81.06 -25.69 -38.16
N PHE A 439 79.93 -24.98 -38.25
CA PHE A 439 78.57 -25.52 -38.17
C PHE A 439 77.83 -25.21 -39.48
N THR A 440 77.64 -26.22 -40.32
CA THR A 440 77.00 -26.09 -41.63
C THR A 440 75.66 -26.81 -41.68
N LEU A 441 74.76 -26.32 -42.54
CA LEU A 441 73.48 -26.95 -42.86
C LEU A 441 73.33 -27.03 -44.39
N MET A 442 73.07 -28.23 -44.90
CA MET A 442 73.00 -28.53 -46.33
C MET A 442 71.65 -29.14 -46.70
N GLN A 443 71.14 -28.77 -47.88
CA GLN A 443 70.04 -29.44 -48.57
C GLN A 443 70.63 -30.19 -49.77
N GLY A 444 70.87 -31.49 -49.62
CA GLY A 444 71.67 -32.23 -50.59
C GLY A 444 73.09 -31.64 -50.69
N LEU A 445 73.45 -31.10 -51.87
CA LEU A 445 74.73 -30.40 -52.09
C LEU A 445 74.64 -28.88 -51.96
N THR A 446 73.46 -28.34 -51.65
CA THR A 446 73.22 -26.88 -51.58
C THR A 446 73.35 -26.39 -50.15
N PHE A 447 74.18 -25.37 -49.93
CA PHE A 447 74.29 -24.71 -48.63
C PHE A 447 73.02 -23.94 -48.30
N VAL A 448 72.46 -24.17 -47.12
CA VAL A 448 71.33 -23.41 -46.58
C VAL A 448 71.90 -22.21 -45.86
N SER A 449 71.58 -20.99 -46.30
CA SER A 449 72.04 -19.78 -45.63
C SER A 449 71.48 -19.65 -44.22
N GLY A 450 72.29 -19.20 -43.27
CA GLY A 450 71.89 -19.00 -41.88
C GLY A 450 72.96 -18.28 -41.06
N THR A 451 72.67 -18.11 -39.77
CA THR A 451 73.61 -17.60 -38.77
C THR A 451 73.88 -18.66 -37.72
N VAL A 452 75.05 -18.59 -37.09
CA VAL A 452 75.42 -19.48 -35.98
C VAL A 452 75.59 -18.63 -34.73
N SER A 453 74.98 -19.08 -33.64
CA SER A 453 75.19 -18.54 -32.30
C SER A 453 75.65 -19.66 -31.36
N TYR A 454 76.34 -19.28 -30.30
CA TYR A 454 76.84 -20.21 -29.31
C TYR A 454 76.58 -19.65 -27.91
N PHE A 455 75.89 -20.42 -27.07
CA PHE A 455 75.56 -20.04 -25.70
C PHE A 455 75.64 -21.24 -24.76
N GLY A 456 76.29 -21.07 -23.62
CA GLY A 456 76.53 -22.17 -22.67
C GLY A 456 77.41 -23.26 -23.29
N THR A 457 76.82 -24.43 -23.58
CA THR A 457 77.43 -25.58 -24.26
C THR A 457 76.74 -25.93 -25.58
N THR A 458 75.89 -25.04 -26.10
CA THR A 458 75.05 -25.34 -27.26
C THR A 458 75.34 -24.37 -28.39
N ALA A 459 75.72 -24.92 -29.55
CA ALA A 459 75.72 -24.18 -30.81
C ALA A 459 74.34 -24.27 -31.44
N THR A 460 73.88 -23.16 -32.01
CA THR A 460 72.59 -23.05 -32.69
C THR A 460 72.79 -22.46 -34.07
N TYR A 461 72.47 -23.24 -35.10
CA TYR A 461 72.36 -22.79 -36.47
C TYR A 461 70.91 -22.34 -36.73
N THR A 462 70.75 -21.07 -37.09
CA THR A 462 69.46 -20.47 -37.44
C THR A 462 69.40 -20.24 -38.95
N PRO A 463 68.62 -21.03 -39.70
CA PRO A 463 68.38 -20.77 -41.12
C PRO A 463 67.82 -19.36 -41.35
N SER A 464 68.27 -18.67 -42.40
CA SER A 464 67.80 -17.30 -42.72
C SER A 464 66.35 -17.26 -43.21
N ASN A 465 65.84 -18.38 -43.72
CA ASN A 465 64.45 -18.58 -44.12
C ASN A 465 63.96 -19.90 -43.54
N ASN A 466 62.63 -20.06 -43.40
CA ASN A 466 62.04 -21.35 -43.05
C ASN A 466 62.50 -22.43 -44.05
N LEU A 467 62.82 -23.60 -43.51
CA LEU A 467 63.15 -24.79 -44.26
C LEU A 467 61.97 -25.23 -45.14
N ALA A 468 62.27 -25.83 -46.29
CA ALA A 468 61.24 -26.33 -47.19
C ALA A 468 60.53 -27.56 -46.58
N PRO A 469 59.22 -27.75 -46.81
CA PRO A 469 58.51 -28.94 -46.34
C PRO A 469 58.98 -30.20 -47.07
N PHE A 470 58.84 -31.36 -46.42
CA PHE A 470 59.19 -32.68 -46.96
C PHE A 470 60.63 -32.76 -47.52
N THR A 471 61.56 -32.07 -46.88
CA THR A 471 62.94 -31.94 -47.36
C THR A 471 63.90 -32.47 -46.30
N THR A 472 64.81 -33.34 -46.72
CA THR A 472 65.91 -33.82 -45.87
C THR A 472 67.06 -32.83 -45.90
N TYR A 473 67.51 -32.43 -44.71
CA TYR A 473 68.66 -31.57 -44.47
C TYR A 473 69.75 -32.34 -43.73
N THR A 474 71.01 -31.98 -43.98
CA THR A 474 72.19 -32.54 -43.31
C THR A 474 72.94 -31.43 -42.60
N ALA A 475 73.12 -31.57 -41.29
CA ALA A 475 73.89 -30.67 -40.46
C ALA A 475 75.26 -31.27 -40.11
N THR A 476 76.28 -30.42 -39.98
CA THR A 476 77.65 -30.87 -39.67
C THR A 476 78.34 -29.89 -38.73
N ILE A 477 78.94 -30.40 -37.64
CA ILE A 477 79.98 -29.71 -36.87
C ILE A 477 81.35 -30.29 -37.27
N THR A 478 82.29 -29.44 -37.68
CA THR A 478 83.62 -29.87 -38.12
C THR A 478 84.62 -30.00 -36.96
N THR A 479 85.73 -30.71 -37.19
CA THR A 479 86.84 -30.84 -36.24
C THR A 479 87.55 -29.53 -35.90
N ASP A 480 87.27 -28.44 -36.62
CA ASP A 480 87.88 -27.12 -36.36
C ASP A 480 87.19 -26.38 -35.19
N ALA A 481 86.12 -26.95 -34.62
CA ALA A 481 85.50 -26.45 -33.38
C ALA A 481 86.35 -26.83 -32.16
N GLU A 482 86.82 -25.83 -31.41
CA GLU A 482 87.71 -26.00 -30.25
C GLU A 482 87.00 -25.70 -28.92
N ASP A 483 87.43 -26.34 -27.83
CA ASP A 483 87.04 -25.97 -26.47
C ASP A 483 87.78 -24.73 -25.94
N LEU A 484 87.36 -24.20 -24.78
CA LEU A 484 88.02 -23.03 -24.18
C LEU A 484 89.50 -23.26 -23.80
N THR A 485 89.95 -24.52 -23.82
CA THR A 485 91.33 -24.93 -23.57
C THR A 485 92.09 -25.31 -24.85
N GLY A 486 91.46 -25.12 -26.02
CA GLY A 486 92.05 -25.37 -27.34
C GLY A 486 91.96 -26.82 -27.83
N ASN A 487 91.20 -27.70 -27.19
CA ASN A 487 91.02 -29.07 -27.68
C ASN A 487 89.94 -29.12 -28.76
N THR A 488 90.22 -29.77 -29.89
CA THR A 488 89.26 -29.95 -30.98
C THR A 488 88.32 -31.14 -30.77
N LEU A 489 87.22 -31.19 -31.54
CA LEU A 489 86.46 -32.43 -31.71
C LEU A 489 87.34 -33.52 -32.32
N ALA A 490 87.19 -34.77 -31.85
CA ALA A 490 87.94 -35.91 -32.37
C ALA A 490 87.58 -36.29 -33.83
N GLU A 491 86.33 -36.03 -34.24
CA GLU A 491 85.81 -36.27 -35.59
C GLU A 491 84.67 -35.29 -35.91
N ASN A 492 84.35 -35.11 -37.20
CA ASN A 492 83.19 -34.31 -37.61
C ASN A 492 81.91 -34.98 -37.10
N LYS A 493 81.01 -34.20 -36.48
CA LYS A 493 79.67 -34.67 -36.15
C LYS A 493 78.72 -34.35 -37.30
N VAL A 494 78.23 -35.37 -37.99
CA VAL A 494 77.23 -35.25 -39.06
C VAL A 494 75.90 -35.86 -38.60
N TRP A 495 74.79 -35.23 -38.91
CA TRP A 495 73.45 -35.79 -38.73
C TRP A 495 72.47 -35.24 -39.76
N SER A 496 71.37 -35.95 -40.00
CA SER A 496 70.32 -35.56 -40.94
C SER A 496 68.95 -35.51 -40.29
N PHE A 497 68.03 -34.76 -40.88
CA PHE A 497 66.63 -34.72 -40.47
C PHE A 497 65.72 -34.32 -41.63
N THR A 498 64.44 -34.68 -41.57
CA THR A 498 63.44 -34.40 -42.61
C THR A 498 62.30 -33.57 -42.05
N THR A 499 61.98 -32.47 -42.73
CA THR A 499 60.90 -31.55 -42.33
C THR A 499 59.50 -32.12 -42.57
N GLY A 500 58.52 -31.74 -41.74
CA GLY A 500 57.15 -32.28 -41.72
C GLY A 500 56.08 -31.56 -42.57
N ASN A 501 54.85 -32.08 -42.52
CA ASN A 501 53.64 -31.47 -43.11
C ASN A 501 53.21 -30.19 -42.37
N THR A 502 52.44 -29.32 -43.05
CA THR A 502 51.70 -28.21 -42.43
C THR A 502 50.19 -28.43 -42.53
N TYR A 503 49.44 -27.99 -41.51
CA TYR A 503 47.98 -28.03 -41.42
C TYR A 503 47.42 -26.64 -41.11
N THR A 504 46.21 -26.37 -41.57
CA THR A 504 45.54 -25.07 -41.44
C THR A 504 44.43 -25.10 -40.40
N VAL A 505 44.28 -24.00 -39.65
CA VAL A 505 43.14 -23.74 -38.76
C VAL A 505 42.39 -22.53 -39.29
N SER A 506 41.16 -22.75 -39.72
CA SER A 506 40.25 -21.69 -40.16
C SER A 506 39.24 -21.37 -39.06
N LEU A 507 39.04 -20.08 -38.75
CA LEU A 507 38.15 -19.63 -37.68
C LEU A 507 36.98 -18.82 -38.24
N SER A 508 35.82 -18.92 -37.58
CA SER A 508 34.65 -18.07 -37.86
C SER A 508 33.84 -17.83 -36.58
N SER A 509 32.99 -16.80 -36.59
CA SER A 509 32.10 -16.44 -35.47
C SER A 509 30.64 -16.68 -35.86
N LEU A 510 29.85 -17.27 -34.96
CA LEU A 510 28.41 -17.48 -35.15
C LEU A 510 27.61 -17.03 -33.91
N PRO A 511 26.73 -16.02 -34.03
CA PRO A 511 26.60 -15.11 -35.17
C PRO A 511 27.87 -14.27 -35.38
N VAL A 512 28.07 -13.78 -36.60
CA VAL A 512 29.26 -12.96 -36.96
C VAL A 512 29.36 -11.70 -36.10
N LEU A 513 28.20 -11.10 -35.75
CA LEU A 513 28.14 -9.93 -34.86
C LEU A 513 28.45 -10.26 -33.39
N GLY A 514 28.43 -11.54 -33.01
CA GLY A 514 28.54 -11.97 -31.62
C GLY A 514 29.94 -11.83 -31.03
N GLY A 515 30.98 -11.80 -31.86
CA GLY A 515 32.35 -11.63 -31.40
C GLY A 515 33.40 -11.84 -32.48
N SER A 516 34.66 -11.69 -32.10
CA SER A 516 35.82 -11.91 -32.97
C SER A 516 36.61 -13.15 -32.57
N THR A 517 37.36 -13.71 -33.51
CA THR A 517 38.22 -14.88 -33.31
C THR A 517 39.65 -14.60 -33.74
N SER A 518 40.63 -15.20 -33.06
CA SER A 518 42.06 -15.08 -33.38
C SER A 518 42.82 -16.37 -33.07
N GLY A 519 44.04 -16.52 -33.63
CA GLY A 519 44.89 -17.72 -33.45
C GLY A 519 44.78 -18.77 -34.57
N GLY A 520 44.05 -18.49 -35.66
CA GLY A 520 44.04 -19.32 -36.87
C GLY A 520 45.29 -19.12 -37.73
N GLY A 521 45.53 -20.00 -38.71
CA GLY A 521 46.72 -19.94 -39.57
C GLY A 521 47.22 -21.31 -40.04
N SER A 522 48.44 -21.36 -40.57
CA SER A 522 49.13 -22.60 -40.97
C SER A 522 50.18 -22.98 -39.93
N PHE A 523 50.19 -24.24 -39.52
CA PHE A 523 51.01 -24.76 -38.43
C PHE A 523 51.67 -26.08 -38.82
N ASN A 524 52.84 -26.39 -38.26
CA ASN A 524 53.46 -27.69 -38.45
C ASN A 524 52.61 -28.79 -37.81
N ALA A 525 52.59 -29.98 -38.41
CA ALA A 525 51.99 -31.16 -37.81
C ALA A 525 52.56 -31.41 -36.40
N GLY A 526 51.69 -31.66 -35.42
CA GLY A 526 52.06 -31.87 -34.02
C GLY A 526 52.29 -30.58 -33.21
N ALA A 527 52.17 -29.38 -33.81
CA ALA A 527 52.26 -28.14 -33.07
C ALA A 527 51.05 -27.93 -32.14
N THR A 528 51.30 -27.31 -30.99
CA THR A 528 50.23 -26.82 -30.10
C THR A 528 49.72 -25.49 -30.61
N VAL A 529 48.43 -25.40 -30.90
CA VAL A 529 47.73 -24.19 -31.38
C VAL A 529 46.77 -23.71 -30.30
N THR A 530 46.76 -22.40 -30.07
CA THR A 530 45.80 -21.72 -29.18
C THR A 530 44.94 -20.78 -30.00
N VAL A 531 43.62 -20.91 -29.89
CA VAL A 531 42.64 -20.02 -30.51
C VAL A 531 41.85 -19.27 -29.45
N HIS A 532 41.50 -18.02 -29.73
CA HIS A 532 40.77 -17.15 -28.81
C HIS A 532 39.48 -16.62 -29.43
N ALA A 533 38.41 -16.61 -28.64
CA ALA A 533 37.15 -15.96 -28.96
C ALA A 533 36.93 -14.78 -28.02
N THR A 534 36.59 -13.62 -28.55
CA THR A 534 36.30 -12.41 -27.79
C THR A 534 34.88 -11.95 -28.10
N PRO A 535 33.93 -12.07 -27.15
CA PRO A 535 32.57 -11.59 -27.34
C PRO A 535 32.53 -10.08 -27.58
N ASN A 536 31.64 -9.65 -28.48
CA ASN A 536 31.28 -8.24 -28.61
C ASN A 536 30.32 -7.83 -27.47
N PRO A 537 30.22 -6.53 -27.13
CA PRO A 537 29.24 -6.04 -26.16
C PRO A 537 27.83 -6.55 -26.47
N GLY A 538 27.13 -7.06 -25.46
CA GLY A 538 25.79 -7.66 -25.61
C GLY A 538 25.79 -9.15 -25.96
N PHE A 539 26.95 -9.81 -26.03
CA PHE A 539 27.08 -11.24 -26.27
C PHE A 539 27.99 -11.91 -25.24
N THR A 540 27.78 -13.21 -25.03
CA THR A 540 28.69 -14.11 -24.30
C THR A 540 29.22 -15.17 -25.23
N PHE A 541 30.46 -15.60 -25.01
CA PHE A 541 30.99 -16.78 -25.67
C PHE A 541 30.33 -18.03 -25.08
N THR A 542 29.86 -18.93 -25.94
CA THR A 542 29.20 -20.18 -25.54
C THR A 542 30.17 -21.34 -25.63
N ASN A 543 30.69 -21.61 -26.83
CA ASN A 543 31.62 -22.71 -27.08
C ASN A 543 32.33 -22.57 -28.45
N TRP A 544 33.36 -23.39 -28.64
CA TRP A 544 33.95 -23.69 -29.93
C TRP A 544 33.33 -24.97 -30.47
N THR A 545 32.99 -24.97 -31.76
CA THR A 545 32.49 -26.15 -32.47
C THR A 545 33.30 -26.46 -33.73
N GLU A 546 33.36 -27.73 -34.09
CA GLU A 546 33.93 -28.22 -35.36
C GLU A 546 32.90 -29.16 -36.02
N GLY A 547 32.50 -28.85 -37.25
CA GLY A 547 31.42 -29.60 -37.91
C GLY A 547 30.09 -29.60 -37.14
N GLY A 548 29.85 -28.58 -36.30
CA GLY A 548 28.67 -28.49 -35.43
C GLY A 548 28.77 -29.24 -34.10
N VAL A 549 29.87 -29.95 -33.83
CA VAL A 549 30.11 -30.66 -32.57
C VAL A 549 30.97 -29.80 -31.64
N GLU A 550 30.59 -29.72 -30.36
CA GLU A 550 31.36 -28.97 -29.35
C GLU A 550 32.74 -29.58 -29.11
N VAL A 551 33.78 -28.74 -29.17
CA VAL A 551 35.18 -29.15 -28.93
C VAL A 551 35.81 -28.43 -27.74
N SER A 552 35.23 -27.32 -27.27
CA SER A 552 35.66 -26.62 -26.05
C SER A 552 34.62 -25.59 -25.60
N THR A 553 34.38 -25.48 -24.29
CA THR A 553 33.60 -24.38 -23.68
C THR A 553 34.47 -23.21 -23.21
N ASN A 554 35.80 -23.35 -23.28
CA ASN A 554 36.72 -22.27 -22.94
C ASN A 554 36.95 -21.35 -24.14
N ALA A 555 36.77 -20.05 -23.95
CA ALA A 555 37.01 -19.03 -24.98
C ALA A 555 38.46 -19.04 -25.51
N SER A 556 39.41 -19.45 -24.66
CA SER A 556 40.77 -19.81 -25.04
C SER A 556 40.86 -21.34 -25.17
N TYR A 557 41.00 -21.85 -26.38
CA TYR A 557 41.07 -23.29 -26.65
C TYR A 557 42.44 -23.68 -27.19
N ILE A 558 43.08 -24.65 -26.53
CA ILE A 558 44.42 -25.15 -26.86
C ILE A 558 44.30 -26.60 -27.35
N PHE A 559 44.94 -26.93 -28.48
CA PHE A 559 44.95 -28.29 -29.03
C PHE A 559 46.21 -28.56 -29.85
N THR A 560 46.53 -29.84 -30.07
CA THR A 560 47.60 -30.26 -31.00
C THR A 560 47.04 -30.45 -32.41
N ILE A 561 47.69 -29.86 -33.42
CA ILE A 561 47.20 -29.90 -34.80
C ILE A 561 47.79 -31.07 -35.60
N ASN A 562 46.93 -32.03 -35.95
CA ASN A 562 47.32 -33.23 -36.71
C ASN A 562 46.57 -33.37 -38.06
N ALA A 563 45.68 -32.42 -38.37
CA ALA A 563 44.92 -32.30 -39.62
C ALA A 563 44.43 -30.84 -39.77
N ASN A 564 43.92 -30.48 -40.96
CA ASN A 564 43.24 -29.20 -41.15
C ASN A 564 41.97 -29.14 -40.27
N ARG A 565 41.72 -28.00 -39.63
CA ARG A 565 40.58 -27.78 -38.73
C ARG A 565 39.79 -26.54 -39.12
N ILE A 566 38.47 -26.61 -38.93
CA ILE A 566 37.55 -25.48 -39.13
C ILE A 566 36.77 -25.30 -37.83
N LEU A 567 37.06 -24.23 -37.09
CA LEU A 567 36.46 -23.95 -35.80
C LEU A 567 35.51 -22.76 -35.89
N VAL A 568 34.35 -22.90 -35.26
CA VAL A 568 33.34 -21.84 -35.15
C VAL A 568 33.23 -21.45 -33.67
N ALA A 569 33.46 -20.19 -33.33
CA ALA A 569 33.15 -19.63 -32.03
C ALA A 569 31.67 -19.26 -31.99
N ASN A 570 30.90 -19.92 -31.14
CA ASN A 570 29.50 -19.62 -30.95
C ASN A 570 29.31 -18.60 -29.83
N PHE A 571 28.44 -17.62 -30.08
CA PHE A 571 28.10 -16.57 -29.14
C PHE A 571 26.59 -16.54 -28.91
N ALA A 572 26.19 -16.29 -27.68
CA ALA A 572 24.80 -16.07 -27.29
C ALA A 572 24.58 -14.60 -26.95
N ALA A 573 23.45 -14.02 -27.38
CA ALA A 573 23.09 -12.67 -26.95
C ALA A 573 22.79 -12.67 -25.43
N ILE A 574 23.20 -11.63 -24.74
CA ILE A 574 22.79 -11.37 -23.35
C ILE A 574 21.41 -10.75 -23.41
N GLU A 575 20.42 -11.40 -22.83
CA GLU A 575 19.05 -10.90 -22.75
C GLU A 575 18.70 -10.46 -21.32
N TYR A 576 17.88 -9.42 -21.21
CA TYR A 576 17.32 -8.90 -19.97
C TYR A 576 15.81 -8.73 -20.07
N ILE A 577 15.11 -8.92 -18.96
CA ILE A 577 13.65 -8.88 -18.87
C ILE A 577 13.20 -7.57 -18.22
N ILE A 578 12.23 -6.91 -18.85
CA ILE A 578 11.48 -5.77 -18.30
C ILE A 578 10.09 -6.26 -17.91
N THR A 579 9.81 -6.25 -16.61
CA THR A 579 8.48 -6.56 -16.06
C THR A 579 7.74 -5.27 -15.72
N LEU A 580 6.50 -5.12 -16.18
CA LEU A 580 5.68 -3.93 -15.94
C LEU A 580 4.45 -4.28 -15.08
N SER A 581 4.02 -3.34 -14.25
CA SER A 581 2.74 -3.42 -13.54
C SER A 581 2.12 -2.03 -13.35
N SER A 582 0.82 -1.99 -13.04
CA SER A 582 0.06 -0.76 -12.77
C SER A 582 -0.37 -0.70 -11.31
N ASN A 583 -0.25 0.47 -10.69
CA ASN A 583 -0.64 0.69 -9.30
C ASN A 583 -1.46 2.00 -9.13
N PRO A 584 -2.75 1.92 -8.79
CA PRO A 584 -3.56 0.71 -8.70
C PRO A 584 -3.72 0.05 -10.07
N ALA A 585 -4.00 -1.27 -10.10
CA ALA A 585 -4.16 -2.03 -11.35
C ALA A 585 -5.28 -1.49 -12.25
N LEU A 586 -6.34 -0.93 -11.66
CA LEU A 586 -7.44 -0.27 -12.38
C LEU A 586 -7.06 1.12 -12.93
N GLY A 587 -5.95 1.69 -12.48
CA GLY A 587 -5.54 3.06 -12.79
C GLY A 587 -5.10 3.27 -14.24
N GLY A 588 -4.66 2.21 -14.92
CA GLY A 588 -4.22 2.28 -16.30
C GLY A 588 -3.52 1.00 -16.77
N THR A 589 -3.17 0.96 -18.04
CA THR A 589 -2.40 -0.15 -18.64
C THR A 589 -0.95 0.27 -18.87
N THR A 590 -0.05 -0.72 -18.92
CA THR A 590 1.35 -0.53 -19.27
C THR A 590 1.72 -1.33 -20.51
N SER A 591 2.64 -0.82 -21.32
CA SER A 591 3.18 -1.51 -22.51
C SER A 591 4.68 -1.24 -22.69
N GLY A 592 5.36 -2.07 -23.48
CA GLY A 592 6.81 -1.96 -23.73
C GLY A 592 7.69 -2.86 -22.86
N GLY A 593 7.09 -3.72 -22.04
CA GLY A 593 7.80 -4.78 -21.31
C GLY A 593 8.12 -5.99 -22.21
N GLY A 594 8.98 -6.89 -21.73
CA GLY A 594 9.41 -8.07 -22.49
C GLY A 594 10.90 -8.38 -22.32
N THR A 595 11.40 -9.26 -23.18
CA THR A 595 12.82 -9.66 -23.23
C THR A 595 13.55 -8.86 -24.29
N PHE A 596 14.68 -8.27 -23.94
CA PHE A 596 15.48 -7.43 -24.83
C PHE A 596 16.97 -7.76 -24.72
N ASN A 597 17.70 -7.61 -25.83
CA ASN A 597 19.16 -7.73 -25.81
C ASN A 597 19.78 -6.62 -24.96
N SER A 598 20.82 -6.95 -24.21
CA SER A 598 21.66 -6.01 -23.46
C SER A 598 22.13 -4.87 -24.36
N GLY A 599 22.02 -3.63 -23.87
CA GLY A 599 22.34 -2.41 -24.61
C GLY A 599 21.21 -1.88 -25.51
N SER A 600 20.08 -2.58 -25.65
CA SER A 600 18.92 -2.08 -26.39
C SER A 600 18.31 -0.85 -25.70
N ILE A 601 17.80 0.09 -26.50
CA ILE A 601 16.97 1.18 -26.01
C ILE A 601 15.54 0.67 -25.92
N VAL A 602 14.95 0.70 -24.74
CA VAL A 602 13.58 0.25 -24.46
C VAL A 602 12.75 1.47 -24.06
N THR A 603 11.54 1.55 -24.63
CA THR A 603 10.53 2.54 -24.25
C THR A 603 9.35 1.83 -23.62
N VAL A 604 8.95 2.26 -22.43
CA VAL A 604 7.75 1.78 -21.73
C VAL A 604 6.73 2.90 -21.65
N ASN A 605 5.44 2.55 -21.76
CA ASN A 605 4.33 3.49 -21.80
C ASN A 605 3.29 3.16 -20.72
N ALA A 606 2.79 4.18 -20.06
CA ALA A 606 1.67 4.11 -19.13
C ALA A 606 0.48 4.87 -19.70
N ASN A 607 -0.66 4.20 -19.81
CA ASN A 607 -1.89 4.75 -20.36
C ASN A 607 -2.96 4.77 -19.26
N PRO A 608 -3.26 5.94 -18.66
CA PRO A 608 -4.30 6.06 -17.64
C PRO A 608 -5.67 5.64 -18.18
N ASN A 609 -6.42 4.90 -17.36
CA ASN A 609 -7.83 4.66 -17.60
C ASN A 609 -8.65 5.92 -17.28
N ALA A 610 -9.87 6.01 -17.84
CA ALA A 610 -10.77 7.12 -17.56
C ALA A 610 -10.99 7.29 -16.04
N GLY A 611 -10.86 8.52 -15.54
CA GLY A 611 -10.97 8.80 -14.11
C GLY A 611 -9.66 8.61 -13.33
N PHE A 612 -8.53 8.38 -14.01
CA PHE A 612 -7.19 8.34 -13.42
C PHE A 612 -6.22 9.22 -14.21
N ALA A 613 -5.20 9.73 -13.52
CA ALA A 613 -4.05 10.40 -14.11
C ALA A 613 -2.78 9.62 -13.78
N PHE A 614 -1.86 9.51 -14.73
CA PHE A 614 -0.53 8.96 -14.48
C PHE A 614 0.27 9.91 -13.59
N THR A 615 0.98 9.36 -12.62
CA THR A 615 1.79 10.12 -11.68
C THR A 615 3.28 9.95 -11.97
N ASN A 616 3.78 8.71 -11.95
CA ASN A 616 5.20 8.38 -12.18
C ASN A 616 5.43 6.89 -12.43
N TRP A 617 6.63 6.55 -12.90
CA TRP A 617 7.20 5.21 -12.89
C TRP A 617 8.08 5.02 -11.65
N THR A 618 7.95 3.87 -10.98
CA THR A 618 8.82 3.50 -9.85
C THR A 618 9.48 2.14 -10.03
N GLU A 619 10.64 1.94 -9.42
CA GLU A 619 11.38 0.68 -9.32
C GLU A 619 11.79 0.46 -7.86
N GLY A 620 11.38 -0.65 -7.25
CA GLY A 620 11.61 -0.88 -5.81
C GLY A 620 10.99 0.20 -4.89
N GLY A 621 9.95 0.91 -5.37
CA GLY A 621 9.31 2.02 -4.65
C GLY A 621 9.99 3.39 -4.84
N ILE A 622 11.12 3.46 -5.56
CA ILE A 622 11.82 4.71 -5.88
C ILE A 622 11.38 5.23 -7.25
N GLU A 623 11.14 6.54 -7.37
CA GLU A 623 10.77 7.18 -8.63
C GLU A 623 11.93 7.15 -9.64
N VAL A 624 11.64 6.68 -10.86
CA VAL A 624 12.62 6.62 -11.97
C VAL A 624 12.22 7.50 -13.16
N SER A 625 10.96 7.91 -13.28
CA SER A 625 10.50 8.87 -14.28
C SER A 625 9.11 9.41 -13.96
N THR A 626 8.87 10.69 -14.25
CA THR A 626 7.52 11.31 -14.22
C THR A 626 6.87 11.36 -15.61
N ASN A 627 7.55 10.89 -16.65
CA ASN A 627 7.00 10.86 -17.99
C ASN A 627 6.27 9.54 -18.23
N ALA A 628 5.01 9.62 -18.70
CA ALA A 628 4.21 8.43 -19.03
C ALA A 628 4.89 7.54 -20.09
N SER A 629 5.65 8.14 -20.99
CA SER A 629 6.57 7.47 -21.91
C SER A 629 8.00 7.58 -21.38
N TYR A 630 8.57 6.48 -20.91
CA TYR A 630 9.90 6.42 -20.31
C TYR A 630 10.84 5.57 -21.17
N THR A 631 11.97 6.14 -21.60
CA THR A 631 12.95 5.48 -22.47
C THR A 631 14.29 5.37 -21.75
N PHE A 632 14.94 4.20 -21.83
CA PHE A 632 16.22 3.91 -21.19
C PHE A 632 16.99 2.81 -21.92
N THR A 633 18.30 2.74 -21.71
CA THR A 633 19.14 1.64 -22.21
C THR A 633 19.15 0.50 -21.20
N ILE A 634 18.90 -0.73 -21.65
CA ILE A 634 18.83 -1.89 -20.75
C ILE A 634 20.23 -2.47 -20.47
N SER A 635 20.59 -2.57 -19.19
CA SER A 635 21.85 -3.16 -18.71
C SER A 635 21.65 -4.24 -17.64
N GLY A 636 20.40 -4.58 -17.33
CA GLY A 636 19.98 -5.56 -16.35
C GLY A 636 18.47 -5.78 -16.39
N ASN A 637 17.98 -6.80 -15.68
CA ASN A 637 16.55 -7.00 -15.48
C ASN A 637 15.95 -5.83 -14.68
N ARG A 638 14.75 -5.39 -15.05
CA ARG A 638 14.05 -4.30 -14.36
C ARG A 638 12.59 -4.64 -14.09
N THR A 639 12.07 -4.09 -13.01
CA THR A 639 10.66 -4.21 -12.64
C THR A 639 10.10 -2.81 -12.39
N LEU A 640 9.29 -2.32 -13.32
CA LEU A 640 8.77 -0.96 -13.31
C LEU A 640 7.27 -0.95 -13.01
N VAL A 641 6.86 -0.06 -12.11
CA VAL A 641 5.46 0.14 -11.72
C VAL A 641 4.99 1.50 -12.22
N ALA A 642 3.94 1.54 -13.04
CA ALA A 642 3.27 2.79 -13.39
C ALA A 642 2.26 3.14 -12.29
N ASN A 643 2.45 4.26 -11.62
CA ASN A 643 1.55 4.73 -10.56
C ASN A 643 0.52 5.71 -11.12
N PHE A 644 -0.72 5.56 -10.70
CA PHE A 644 -1.85 6.38 -11.11
C PHE A 644 -2.59 6.95 -9.89
N VAL A 645 -3.15 8.15 -10.04
CA VAL A 645 -4.01 8.79 -9.04
C VAL A 645 -5.43 8.94 -9.59
N SER A 646 -6.44 8.63 -8.78
CA SER A 646 -7.85 8.81 -9.18
C SER A 646 -8.17 10.31 -9.32
N THR A 647 -8.83 10.68 -10.41
CA THR A 647 -9.32 12.03 -10.69
C THR A 647 -10.83 12.17 -10.50
N VAL A 648 -11.52 11.11 -10.08
CA VAL A 648 -12.97 11.15 -9.82
C VAL A 648 -13.23 11.68 -8.41
N LEU A 649 -14.02 12.75 -8.29
CA LEU A 649 -14.44 13.31 -6.99
C LEU A 649 -15.13 12.22 -6.16
N GLN A 650 -14.82 12.14 -4.87
CA GLN A 650 -15.47 11.22 -3.94
C GLN A 650 -16.44 11.95 -3.01
N TYR A 651 -17.56 11.32 -2.70
CA TYR A 651 -18.62 11.83 -1.84
C TYR A 651 -19.02 10.81 -0.77
N THR A 652 -19.49 11.30 0.38
CA THR A 652 -19.90 10.46 1.51
C THR A 652 -21.41 10.37 1.64
N VAL A 653 -21.89 9.25 2.20
CA VAL A 653 -23.28 9.08 2.64
C VAL A 653 -23.28 8.84 4.14
N THR A 654 -24.01 9.67 4.88
CA THR A 654 -24.20 9.51 6.33
C THR A 654 -25.65 9.09 6.59
N LEU A 655 -25.83 8.04 7.39
CA LEU A 655 -27.15 7.48 7.73
C LEU A 655 -27.47 7.63 9.21
N SER A 656 -28.74 7.83 9.53
CA SER A 656 -29.24 7.77 10.91
C SER A 656 -30.68 7.24 10.94
N ALA A 657 -31.09 6.66 12.08
CA ALA A 657 -32.46 6.24 12.35
C ALA A 657 -33.14 7.24 13.30
N ASN A 658 -34.41 7.54 13.05
CA ASN A 658 -35.21 8.42 13.90
C ASN A 658 -36.65 7.86 14.09
N PRO A 659 -37.02 7.47 15.32
CA PRO A 659 -36.18 7.42 16.52
C PRO A 659 -35.05 6.40 16.35
N ALA A 660 -33.92 6.59 17.04
CA ALA A 660 -32.76 5.70 16.92
C ALA A 660 -33.09 4.25 17.36
N ALA A 661 -34.03 4.10 18.29
CA ALA A 661 -34.55 2.80 18.71
C ALA A 661 -35.47 2.13 17.67
N GLY A 662 -35.94 2.88 16.66
CA GLY A 662 -36.95 2.43 15.71
C GLY A 662 -36.44 1.45 14.65
N GLY A 663 -35.13 1.43 14.39
CA GLY A 663 -34.55 0.49 13.44
C GLY A 663 -33.07 0.74 13.15
N ALA A 664 -32.48 -0.14 12.36
CA ALA A 664 -31.12 -0.03 11.87
C ALA A 664 -31.08 0.49 10.43
N VAL A 665 -29.98 1.16 10.08
CA VAL A 665 -29.71 1.66 8.73
C VAL A 665 -28.39 1.13 8.23
N THR A 666 -28.36 0.68 6.99
CA THR A 666 -27.14 0.17 6.32
C THR A 666 -27.01 0.77 4.92
N GLN A 667 -25.79 0.74 4.38
CA GLN A 667 -25.49 1.19 3.02
C GLN A 667 -24.62 0.17 2.29
N SER A 668 -24.75 0.09 0.98
CA SER A 668 -23.87 -0.70 0.13
C SER A 668 -22.48 -0.06 0.06
N GLY A 669 -21.41 -0.72 0.50
CA GLY A 669 -20.02 -0.22 0.37
C GLY A 669 -19.48 0.57 1.56
N THR A 670 -18.32 1.21 1.38
CA THR A 670 -17.46 1.72 2.47
C THR A 670 -17.46 3.25 2.58
N GLY A 671 -18.56 3.88 3.00
CA GLY A 671 -18.60 5.28 3.47
C GLY A 671 -18.30 6.43 2.47
N THR A 672 -17.52 6.18 1.44
CA THR A 672 -17.05 7.10 0.39
C THR A 672 -17.26 6.45 -0.98
N TYR A 673 -17.76 7.23 -1.93
CA TYR A 673 -18.15 6.76 -3.27
C TYR A 673 -17.65 7.72 -4.33
N ASN A 674 -17.23 7.20 -5.48
CA ASN A 674 -16.93 8.05 -6.63
C ASN A 674 -18.21 8.74 -7.12
N SER A 675 -18.11 10.00 -7.52
CA SER A 675 -19.16 10.75 -8.20
C SER A 675 -19.73 9.94 -9.36
N GLY A 676 -21.06 9.80 -9.44
CA GLY A 676 -21.76 9.01 -10.43
C GLY A 676 -22.00 7.54 -10.02
N SER A 677 -21.50 7.08 -8.87
CA SER A 677 -21.75 5.71 -8.39
C SER A 677 -23.19 5.54 -7.91
N SER A 678 -23.76 4.35 -8.15
CA SER A 678 -25.02 3.96 -7.52
C SER A 678 -24.79 3.53 -6.07
N VAL A 679 -25.55 4.10 -5.15
CA VAL A 679 -25.55 3.74 -3.73
C VAL A 679 -26.94 3.26 -3.34
N THR A 680 -27.02 2.14 -2.63
CA THR A 680 -28.26 1.63 -2.03
C THR A 680 -28.18 1.74 -0.52
N VAL A 681 -29.20 2.33 0.09
CA VAL A 681 -29.38 2.39 1.55
C VAL A 681 -30.60 1.58 1.96
N THR A 682 -30.49 0.88 3.10
CA THR A 682 -31.52 -0.03 3.61
C THR A 682 -31.89 0.31 5.04
N ALA A 683 -33.19 0.38 5.32
CA ALA A 683 -33.74 0.58 6.65
C ALA A 683 -34.44 -0.71 7.11
N THR A 684 -34.04 -1.20 8.29
CA THR A 684 -34.61 -2.40 8.90
C THR A 684 -35.29 -2.02 10.20
N PRO A 685 -36.64 -2.09 10.29
CA PRO A 685 -37.36 -1.79 11.52
C PRO A 685 -37.00 -2.75 12.65
N ASN A 686 -36.88 -2.23 13.87
CA ASN A 686 -36.84 -3.06 15.08
C ASN A 686 -38.24 -3.56 15.45
N ALA A 687 -38.32 -4.61 16.27
CA ALA A 687 -39.59 -5.14 16.75
C ALA A 687 -40.45 -4.03 17.40
N GLY A 688 -41.73 -3.96 17.05
CA GLY A 688 -42.64 -2.91 17.52
C GLY A 688 -42.54 -1.59 16.73
N PHE A 689 -41.76 -1.52 15.64
CA PHE A 689 -41.68 -0.36 14.77
C PHE A 689 -41.91 -0.75 13.29
N THR A 690 -42.32 0.23 12.51
CA THR A 690 -42.48 0.14 11.05
C THR A 690 -41.70 1.25 10.39
N PHE A 691 -41.02 0.96 9.28
CA PHE A 691 -40.33 1.99 8.50
C PHE A 691 -41.34 2.81 7.72
N THR A 692 -41.16 4.13 7.74
CA THR A 692 -42.08 5.08 7.10
C THR A 692 -41.46 5.67 5.83
N ASN A 693 -40.26 6.27 5.92
CA ASN A 693 -39.57 6.89 4.79
C ASN A 693 -38.10 7.24 5.08
N TRP A 694 -37.35 7.59 4.03
CA TRP A 694 -36.06 8.26 4.08
C TRP A 694 -36.24 9.76 3.91
N THR A 695 -35.53 10.56 4.70
CA THR A 695 -35.50 12.02 4.59
C THR A 695 -34.07 12.57 4.44
N GLU A 696 -33.92 13.68 3.73
CA GLU A 696 -32.68 14.46 3.63
C GLU A 696 -32.99 15.93 3.92
N GLY A 697 -32.29 16.53 4.89
CA GLY A 697 -32.62 17.90 5.33
C GLY A 697 -34.07 18.08 5.79
N GLY A 698 -34.73 17.01 6.25
CA GLY A 698 -36.14 17.00 6.64
C GLY A 698 -37.15 16.76 5.51
N THR A 699 -36.71 16.70 4.24
CA THR A 699 -37.57 16.42 3.09
C THR A 699 -37.59 14.94 2.76
N ILE A 700 -38.75 14.36 2.44
CA ILE A 700 -38.88 12.95 2.06
C ILE A 700 -38.22 12.73 0.69
N VAL A 701 -37.28 11.78 0.62
CA VAL A 701 -36.56 11.42 -0.61
C VAL A 701 -36.89 10.02 -1.12
N SER A 702 -37.46 9.16 -0.28
CA SER A 702 -37.95 7.84 -0.68
C SER A 702 -38.87 7.25 0.40
N THR A 703 -39.91 6.52 0.00
CA THR A 703 -40.75 5.71 0.90
C THR A 703 -40.37 4.22 0.88
N ASN A 704 -39.40 3.84 0.05
CA ASN A 704 -38.91 2.47 -0.02
C ASN A 704 -37.80 2.26 1.02
N ALA A 705 -37.93 1.22 1.84
CA ALA A 705 -36.92 0.86 2.85
C ALA A 705 -35.55 0.62 2.21
N ASN A 706 -35.53 0.06 0.99
CA ASN A 706 -34.37 -0.01 0.11
C ASN A 706 -34.42 1.15 -0.89
N TYR A 707 -33.56 2.14 -0.72
CA TYR A 707 -33.49 3.33 -1.57
C TYR A 707 -32.16 3.38 -2.33
N GLN A 708 -32.23 3.35 -3.65
CA GLN A 708 -31.09 3.43 -4.56
C GLN A 708 -31.03 4.80 -5.24
N PHE A 709 -29.84 5.42 -5.30
CA PHE A 709 -29.62 6.70 -5.95
C PHE A 709 -28.20 6.82 -6.51
N ILE A 710 -27.98 7.77 -7.43
CA ILE A 710 -26.65 8.13 -7.94
C ILE A 710 -26.06 9.24 -7.08
N ILE A 711 -24.84 9.05 -6.58
CA ILE A 711 -24.18 10.03 -5.71
C ILE A 711 -23.38 11.05 -6.52
N THR A 712 -23.76 12.31 -6.44
CA THR A 712 -23.06 13.44 -7.09
C THR A 712 -22.65 14.52 -6.10
N GLY A 713 -22.80 14.26 -4.80
CA GLY A 713 -22.51 15.14 -3.67
C GLY A 713 -22.61 14.38 -2.35
N ASN A 714 -22.09 14.96 -1.26
CA ASN A 714 -22.26 14.38 0.08
C ASN A 714 -23.75 14.38 0.46
N ARG A 715 -24.24 13.29 1.05
CA ARG A 715 -25.65 13.13 1.45
C ARG A 715 -25.80 12.70 2.90
N THR A 716 -26.84 13.20 3.55
CA THR A 716 -27.19 12.84 4.93
C THR A 716 -28.64 12.39 4.96
N LEU A 717 -28.86 11.09 5.10
CA LEU A 717 -30.18 10.47 5.04
C LEU A 717 -30.62 9.98 6.42
N VAL A 718 -31.89 10.21 6.75
CA VAL A 718 -32.52 9.77 8.01
C VAL A 718 -33.66 8.82 7.70
N ALA A 719 -33.58 7.58 8.18
CA ALA A 719 -34.68 6.62 8.14
C ALA A 719 -35.67 6.94 9.27
N ARG A 720 -36.94 7.13 8.92
CA ARG A 720 -38.04 7.40 9.85
C ARG A 720 -38.79 6.12 10.17
N PHE A 721 -39.07 5.91 11.45
CA PHE A 721 -39.82 4.77 11.95
C PHE A 721 -40.96 5.21 12.87
N ASP A 722 -42.11 4.56 12.75
CA ASP A 722 -43.27 4.77 13.63
C ASP A 722 -43.57 3.50 14.43
N ALA A 723 -44.14 3.64 15.63
CA ALA A 723 -44.54 2.51 16.46
C ALA A 723 -45.62 1.67 15.75
N ALA A 724 -45.44 0.34 15.73
CA ALA A 724 -46.42 -0.59 15.22
C ALA A 724 -47.63 -0.65 16.17
N GLY A 725 -48.86 -0.63 15.63
CA GLY A 725 -50.10 -0.77 16.41
C GLY A 725 -50.24 -2.15 17.09
N PRO A 726 -51.23 -2.33 18.00
CA PRO A 726 -51.42 -3.60 18.70
C PRO A 726 -51.77 -4.72 17.71
N SER A 727 -51.04 -5.84 17.79
CA SER A 727 -51.37 -7.07 17.06
C SER A 727 -52.53 -7.77 17.76
N ILE A 728 -53.66 -7.95 17.08
CA ILE A 728 -54.86 -8.60 17.62
C ILE A 728 -55.00 -9.97 16.97
N ASP A 729 -54.81 -11.03 17.78
CA ASP A 729 -54.91 -12.41 17.33
C ASP A 729 -56.35 -12.92 17.47
N LEU A 730 -56.93 -13.39 16.36
CA LEU A 730 -58.26 -13.99 16.33
C LEU A 730 -58.22 -15.53 16.42
N GLY A 731 -57.02 -16.13 16.39
CA GLY A 731 -56.83 -17.58 16.46
C GLY A 731 -57.76 -18.36 15.52
N GLY A 732 -58.40 -19.40 16.07
CA GLY A 732 -59.39 -20.22 15.36
C GLY A 732 -60.66 -19.49 14.94
N ALA A 733 -60.91 -18.25 15.40
CA ALA A 733 -62.03 -17.43 14.95
C ALA A 733 -61.75 -16.69 13.63
N ALA A 734 -60.48 -16.61 13.19
CA ALA A 734 -60.08 -15.89 11.99
C ALA A 734 -60.80 -16.30 10.67
N PRO A 735 -61.11 -17.57 10.38
CA PRO A 735 -61.78 -17.94 9.12
C PRO A 735 -63.30 -17.66 9.13
N PHE A 736 -63.90 -17.35 10.28
CA PHE A 736 -65.34 -17.21 10.42
C PHE A 736 -65.83 -15.82 10.01
N GLY A 737 -66.74 -15.77 9.02
CA GLY A 737 -67.50 -14.57 8.67
C GLY A 737 -68.66 -14.30 9.61
N GLY A 738 -69.26 -15.35 10.16
CA GLY A 738 -70.32 -15.27 11.19
C GLY A 738 -70.15 -16.34 12.26
N PHE A 739 -70.29 -15.96 13.54
CA PHE A 739 -70.24 -16.91 14.65
C PHE A 739 -71.33 -16.63 15.69
N GLY A 740 -72.23 -17.57 15.92
CA GLY A 740 -73.48 -17.40 16.67
C GLY A 740 -73.47 -17.91 18.11
N GLY A 741 -72.31 -17.84 18.78
CA GLY A 741 -72.15 -18.27 20.17
C GLY A 741 -72.77 -19.65 20.45
N SER A 742 -73.44 -19.79 21.59
CA SER A 742 -74.23 -20.97 21.97
C SER A 742 -75.70 -20.92 21.54
N ALA A 743 -76.15 -19.85 20.87
CA ALA A 743 -77.55 -19.63 20.52
C ALA A 743 -77.89 -19.94 19.05
N GLY A 744 -76.90 -20.19 18.21
CA GLY A 744 -77.09 -20.56 16.81
C GLY A 744 -77.03 -19.40 15.83
N MET A 745 -77.34 -19.66 14.57
CA MET A 745 -77.24 -18.72 13.45
C MET A 745 -78.57 -18.68 12.70
N THR A 746 -79.05 -17.49 12.36
CA THR A 746 -80.32 -17.33 11.64
C THR A 746 -80.13 -16.51 10.38
N ASN A 747 -80.57 -17.02 9.24
CA ASN A 747 -80.77 -16.25 8.02
C ASN A 747 -82.27 -16.16 7.70
N GLN A 748 -82.71 -14.99 7.26
CA GLN A 748 -84.09 -14.72 6.81
C GLN A 748 -84.14 -14.05 5.43
N GLY A 749 -83.02 -14.04 4.70
CA GLY A 749 -82.93 -13.51 3.34
C GLY A 749 -82.62 -14.60 2.30
N ILE A 750 -82.88 -14.31 1.03
CA ILE A 750 -82.60 -15.21 -0.10
C ILE A 750 -81.35 -14.81 -0.90
N PHE A 751 -80.73 -13.68 -0.56
CA PHE A 751 -79.51 -13.18 -1.18
C PHE A 751 -78.33 -13.10 -0.20
N THR A 752 -78.43 -13.78 0.95
CA THR A 752 -77.34 -13.83 1.93
C THR A 752 -76.20 -14.68 1.39
N VAL A 753 -74.99 -14.13 1.41
CA VAL A 753 -73.76 -14.82 0.99
C VAL A 753 -72.67 -14.59 2.03
N VAL A 754 -72.08 -15.66 2.55
CA VAL A 754 -70.91 -15.59 3.43
C VAL A 754 -69.71 -16.18 2.70
N ASN A 755 -68.79 -15.30 2.29
CA ASN A 755 -67.51 -15.66 1.67
C ASN A 755 -66.49 -16.03 2.75
N GLY A 756 -66.71 -17.18 3.40
CA GLY A 756 -65.92 -17.71 4.50
C GLY A 756 -66.67 -18.80 5.27
N ASP A 757 -66.19 -19.15 6.46
CA ASP A 757 -66.85 -20.13 7.33
C ASP A 757 -67.94 -19.46 8.20
N ILE A 758 -68.93 -20.22 8.66
CA ILE A 758 -69.79 -19.81 9.77
C ILE A 758 -69.81 -20.86 10.88
N GLY A 759 -70.11 -20.45 12.11
CA GLY A 759 -70.07 -21.39 13.24
C GLY A 759 -70.95 -21.05 14.42
N THR A 760 -71.16 -22.05 15.26
CA THR A 760 -71.84 -21.94 16.57
C THR A 760 -71.49 -23.16 17.41
N THR A 761 -71.50 -23.01 18.74
CA THR A 761 -71.45 -24.16 19.66
C THR A 761 -72.84 -24.79 19.89
N ALA A 762 -73.90 -24.21 19.30
CA ALA A 762 -75.25 -24.77 19.33
C ALA A 762 -75.39 -26.01 18.43
N ALA A 763 -76.46 -26.77 18.66
CA ALA A 763 -76.87 -27.87 17.77
C ALA A 763 -77.17 -27.34 16.36
N SER A 764 -76.90 -28.17 15.34
CA SER A 764 -77.18 -27.84 13.93
C SER A 764 -78.61 -27.41 13.65
N THR A 765 -79.58 -27.86 14.45
CA THR A 765 -81.00 -27.45 14.37
C THR A 765 -81.25 -25.98 14.72
N LEU A 766 -80.28 -25.32 15.37
CA LEU A 766 -80.31 -23.89 15.67
C LEU A 766 -79.51 -23.07 14.65
N VAL A 767 -79.01 -23.71 13.59
CA VAL A 767 -78.58 -23.03 12.37
C VAL A 767 -79.74 -23.11 11.37
N THR A 768 -80.24 -21.95 10.94
CA THR A 768 -81.44 -21.86 10.10
C THR A 768 -81.23 -20.95 8.90
N GLY A 769 -81.73 -21.36 7.74
CA GLY A 769 -81.66 -20.61 6.49
C GLY A 769 -80.30 -20.61 5.81
N PHE A 770 -79.49 -21.66 5.96
CA PHE A 770 -78.19 -21.73 5.30
C PHE A 770 -77.94 -23.06 4.60
N HIS A 771 -77.09 -23.04 3.58
CA HIS A 771 -76.39 -24.20 3.07
C HIS A 771 -74.90 -23.88 2.86
N ASP A 772 -74.04 -24.88 3.06
CA ASP A 772 -72.59 -24.74 2.92
C ASP A 772 -72.06 -25.20 1.55
N GLY A 773 -70.82 -24.82 1.24
CA GLY A 773 -70.15 -25.19 -0.01
C GLY A 773 -69.94 -26.70 -0.19
N GLY A 774 -70.10 -27.48 0.90
CA GLY A 774 -70.10 -28.93 0.91
C GLY A 774 -71.47 -29.56 0.64
N GLY A 775 -72.52 -28.75 0.41
CA GLY A 775 -73.88 -29.20 0.12
C GLY A 775 -74.72 -29.54 1.35
N ASN A 776 -74.27 -29.23 2.57
CA ASN A 776 -75.05 -29.44 3.78
C ASN A 776 -76.10 -28.34 3.94
N VAL A 777 -77.36 -28.71 4.17
CA VAL A 777 -78.49 -27.78 4.31
C VAL A 777 -78.92 -27.68 5.77
N PHE A 778 -79.14 -26.45 6.24
CA PHE A 778 -79.50 -26.10 7.62
C PHE A 778 -80.83 -25.33 7.62
N THR A 779 -81.93 -26.08 7.66
CA THR A 779 -83.32 -25.58 7.79
C THR A 779 -83.65 -24.43 6.83
N GLU A 780 -83.57 -24.69 5.52
CA GLU A 780 -83.93 -23.74 4.47
C GLU A 780 -85.39 -23.85 4.04
N THR A 781 -85.93 -22.71 3.64
CA THR A 781 -87.23 -22.52 3.00
C THR A 781 -87.02 -21.63 1.77
N PRO A 782 -88.00 -21.52 0.86
CA PRO A 782 -87.92 -20.59 -0.27
C PRO A 782 -87.73 -19.11 0.12
N LEU A 783 -87.88 -18.75 1.40
CA LEU A 783 -87.80 -17.38 1.90
C LEU A 783 -86.49 -17.07 2.66
N ASN A 784 -85.59 -18.04 2.87
CA ASN A 784 -84.39 -17.83 3.67
C ASN A 784 -83.17 -18.63 3.19
N ILE A 785 -82.87 -18.57 1.90
CA ILE A 785 -81.74 -19.30 1.29
C ILE A 785 -80.45 -18.49 1.45
N GLY A 786 -79.53 -18.97 2.27
CA GLY A 786 -78.26 -18.32 2.56
C GLY A 786 -77.08 -19.19 2.16
N PHE A 787 -76.20 -18.69 1.29
CA PHE A 787 -75.05 -19.47 0.82
C PHE A 787 -73.79 -19.17 1.63
N VAL A 788 -73.14 -20.21 2.14
CA VAL A 788 -71.83 -20.13 2.80
C VAL A 788 -70.79 -20.79 1.89
N THR A 789 -69.81 -20.03 1.40
CA THR A 789 -68.78 -20.58 0.50
C THR A 789 -67.85 -21.56 1.22
N GLY A 790 -67.67 -21.36 2.53
CA GLY A 790 -66.90 -22.24 3.42
C GLY A 790 -67.77 -23.33 4.03
N THR A 791 -67.39 -23.76 5.24
CA THR A 791 -68.07 -24.81 6.00
C THR A 791 -68.89 -24.22 7.15
N VAL A 792 -70.04 -24.84 7.44
CA VAL A 792 -70.81 -24.56 8.66
C VAL A 792 -70.35 -25.48 9.79
N PHE A 793 -69.81 -24.89 10.86
CA PHE A 793 -69.30 -25.59 12.05
C PHE A 793 -70.32 -25.50 13.20
N CYS A 794 -70.96 -26.62 13.55
CA CYS A 794 -71.95 -26.68 14.62
C CYS A 794 -71.97 -28.04 15.33
N ALA A 795 -72.63 -28.10 16.48
CA ALA A 795 -72.79 -29.32 17.26
C ALA A 795 -73.75 -30.31 16.57
N PRO A 796 -73.65 -31.62 16.89
CA PRO A 796 -74.61 -32.63 16.43
C PRO A 796 -76.07 -32.24 16.73
N PRO A 797 -77.06 -32.77 15.97
CA PRO A 797 -76.96 -33.88 15.00
C PRO A 797 -76.44 -33.45 13.62
N ALA A 798 -76.31 -34.41 12.69
CA ALA A 798 -75.96 -34.13 11.29
C ALA A 798 -76.91 -33.05 10.69
N PRO A 799 -76.39 -32.07 9.94
CA PRO A 799 -75.06 -32.02 9.32
C PRO A 799 -73.90 -31.56 10.26
N GLY A 800 -74.21 -31.21 11.50
CA GLY A 800 -73.22 -30.97 12.56
C GLY A 800 -72.56 -32.28 13.03
N THR A 801 -71.34 -32.18 13.55
CA THR A 801 -70.56 -33.35 14.01
C THR A 801 -69.76 -33.00 15.26
N PRO A 802 -69.32 -33.98 16.07
CA PRO A 802 -68.45 -33.70 17.21
C PRO A 802 -67.13 -33.01 16.82
N ALA A 803 -66.59 -33.32 15.63
CA ALA A 803 -65.37 -32.67 15.12
C ALA A 803 -65.63 -31.19 14.74
N LYS A 804 -66.74 -30.91 14.05
CA LYS A 804 -67.17 -29.54 13.75
C LYS A 804 -67.43 -28.74 15.02
N PHE A 805 -68.01 -29.38 16.04
CA PHE A 805 -68.22 -28.80 17.36
C PHE A 805 -66.91 -28.42 18.07
N ALA A 806 -65.88 -29.27 18.01
CA ALA A 806 -64.58 -28.99 18.62
C ALA A 806 -63.92 -27.74 18.02
N ILE A 807 -63.96 -27.60 16.68
CA ILE A 807 -63.48 -26.40 15.98
C ILE A 807 -64.27 -25.17 16.38
N ALA A 808 -65.61 -25.29 16.47
CA ALA A 808 -66.46 -24.19 16.92
C ALA A 808 -66.17 -23.78 18.38
N GLN A 809 -65.90 -24.73 19.29
CA GLN A 809 -65.51 -24.41 20.66
C GLN A 809 -64.19 -23.66 20.74
N GLN A 810 -63.19 -24.05 19.95
CA GLN A 810 -61.91 -23.35 19.90
C GLN A 810 -62.07 -21.94 19.32
N ALA A 811 -62.84 -21.78 18.24
CA ALA A 811 -63.15 -20.48 17.67
C ALA A 811 -63.86 -19.55 18.68
N LEU A 812 -64.80 -20.07 19.48
CA LEU A 812 -65.45 -19.31 20.53
C LEU A 812 -64.46 -18.88 21.64
N ALA A 813 -63.55 -19.77 22.04
CA ALA A 813 -62.51 -19.45 23.02
C ALA A 813 -61.58 -18.34 22.52
N ASP A 814 -61.12 -18.43 21.27
CA ASP A 814 -60.22 -17.44 20.67
C ASP A 814 -60.93 -16.10 20.43
N ALA A 815 -62.19 -16.11 20.01
CA ALA A 815 -63.02 -14.90 19.94
C ALA A 815 -63.22 -14.25 21.32
N THR A 816 -63.36 -15.06 22.38
CA THR A 816 -63.45 -14.56 23.77
C THR A 816 -62.14 -13.94 24.22
N ASN A 817 -61.00 -14.55 23.89
CA ASN A 817 -59.68 -14.00 24.17
C ASN A 817 -59.46 -12.66 23.46
N ALA A 818 -59.80 -12.60 22.17
CA ALA A 818 -59.74 -11.36 21.39
C ALA A 818 -60.65 -10.27 21.96
N PHE A 819 -61.88 -10.62 22.37
CA PHE A 819 -62.81 -9.69 23.02
C PHE A 819 -62.22 -9.10 24.31
N ASN A 820 -61.69 -9.94 25.20
CA ASN A 820 -61.08 -9.52 26.46
C ASN A 820 -59.81 -8.69 26.24
N PHE A 821 -58.98 -9.07 25.27
CA PHE A 821 -57.79 -8.32 24.88
C PHE A 821 -58.18 -6.92 24.38
N LEU A 822 -59.13 -6.85 23.45
CA LEU A 822 -59.62 -5.58 22.91
C LEU A 822 -60.22 -4.70 24.01
N ALA A 823 -60.99 -5.27 24.95
CA ALA A 823 -61.54 -4.53 26.09
C ALA A 823 -60.46 -4.05 27.09
N GLY A 824 -59.34 -4.76 27.18
CA GLY A 824 -58.22 -4.44 28.06
C GLY A 824 -57.21 -3.43 27.50
N LEU A 825 -57.31 -3.06 26.21
CA LEU A 825 -56.46 -2.02 25.64
C LEU A 825 -56.71 -0.66 26.32
N PRO A 826 -55.68 0.21 26.44
CA PRO A 826 -55.85 1.54 27.03
C PRO A 826 -57.01 2.31 26.39
N ALA A 827 -57.86 2.92 27.23
CA ALA A 827 -59.02 3.67 26.77
C ALA A 827 -58.60 4.84 25.87
N GLY A 828 -59.32 5.00 24.77
CA GLY A 828 -59.13 6.07 23.81
C GLY A 828 -60.16 7.20 23.92
N PRO A 829 -59.99 8.28 23.14
CA PRO A 829 -60.95 9.39 23.13
C PRO A 829 -62.33 8.98 22.58
N ASP A 830 -63.36 9.73 22.98
CA ASP A 830 -64.74 9.64 22.46
C ASP A 830 -65.09 10.92 21.68
N PRO A 831 -64.62 11.07 20.42
CA PRO A 831 -64.64 12.35 19.70
C PRO A 831 -66.04 12.87 19.35
N GLY A 832 -67.07 12.00 19.38
CA GLY A 832 -68.45 12.37 19.08
C GLY A 832 -69.44 12.03 20.19
N ALA A 833 -68.96 11.82 21.42
CA ALA A 833 -69.77 11.47 22.59
C ALA A 833 -70.73 10.29 22.32
N GLY A 834 -70.22 9.23 21.69
CA GLY A 834 -70.98 8.05 21.30
C GLY A 834 -71.61 8.10 19.89
N GLU A 835 -71.55 9.20 19.15
CA GLU A 835 -71.93 9.26 17.73
C GLU A 835 -70.70 9.40 16.83
N LEU A 836 -70.45 8.43 15.96
CA LEU A 836 -69.30 8.36 15.06
C LEU A 836 -69.65 8.72 13.61
N GLY A 837 -70.94 8.81 13.26
CA GLY A 837 -71.38 9.20 11.91
C GLY A 837 -70.93 10.60 11.55
N GLY A 838 -70.38 10.76 10.33
CA GLY A 838 -69.86 12.02 9.83
C GLY A 838 -68.43 12.35 10.25
N LEU A 839 -67.79 11.51 11.09
CA LEU A 839 -66.40 11.73 11.52
C LEU A 839 -65.37 11.14 10.54
N VAL A 840 -64.18 11.72 10.56
CA VAL A 840 -62.95 11.16 9.97
C VAL A 840 -61.99 10.82 11.10
N LEU A 841 -61.65 9.54 11.28
CA LEU A 841 -60.87 9.06 12.40
C LEU A 841 -59.51 8.52 11.94
N ALA A 842 -58.45 9.03 12.56
CA ALA A 842 -57.09 8.49 12.43
C ALA A 842 -56.96 7.13 13.15
N PRO A 843 -55.89 6.36 12.93
CA PRO A 843 -55.70 5.06 13.58
C PRO A 843 -55.58 5.22 15.11
N GLY A 844 -56.22 4.33 15.88
CA GLY A 844 -56.18 4.37 17.34
C GLY A 844 -57.29 3.59 18.03
N THR A 845 -57.25 3.60 19.35
CA THR A 845 -58.35 3.10 20.21
C THR A 845 -59.35 4.23 20.45
N TYR A 846 -60.64 3.91 20.50
CA TYR A 846 -61.76 4.81 20.77
C TYR A 846 -62.71 4.13 21.76
N THR A 847 -63.07 4.82 22.84
CA THR A 847 -63.85 4.21 23.93
C THR A 847 -65.08 5.05 24.22
N SER A 848 -66.28 4.47 24.07
CA SER A 848 -67.53 5.22 24.29
C SER A 848 -67.74 5.51 25.77
N ALA A 849 -67.85 6.79 26.13
CA ALA A 849 -68.12 7.21 27.50
C ALA A 849 -69.54 6.84 27.95
N SER A 850 -70.51 6.85 27.02
CA SER A 850 -71.90 6.42 27.27
C SER A 850 -72.06 4.89 27.29
N GLY A 851 -71.01 4.17 26.91
CA GLY A 851 -71.02 2.73 26.67
C GLY A 851 -71.66 2.32 25.34
N THR A 852 -72.13 3.24 24.50
CA THR A 852 -72.73 2.93 23.19
C THR A 852 -72.05 3.73 22.08
N PHE A 853 -71.83 3.09 20.92
CA PHE A 853 -71.52 3.80 19.68
C PHE A 853 -72.66 3.73 18.67
N LYS A 854 -72.88 4.84 18.00
CA LYS A 854 -73.86 5.02 16.93
C LYS A 854 -73.16 5.55 15.68
N ILE A 855 -73.58 5.08 14.51
CA ILE A 855 -73.22 5.64 13.22
C ILE A 855 -74.56 5.92 12.53
N THR A 856 -75.15 7.08 12.84
CA THR A 856 -76.49 7.45 12.37
C THR A 856 -76.50 8.80 11.66
N ASN A 857 -75.58 9.71 12.00
CA ASN A 857 -75.47 11.06 11.44
C ASN A 857 -74.48 11.17 10.27
N GLY A 858 -74.58 10.24 9.30
CA GLY A 858 -73.68 10.17 8.15
C GLY A 858 -72.72 8.99 8.22
N ASP A 859 -71.91 8.82 7.18
CA ASP A 859 -70.92 7.74 7.09
C ASP A 859 -69.70 8.04 7.96
N LEU A 860 -69.06 7.00 8.49
CA LEU A 860 -67.80 7.12 9.24
C LEU A 860 -66.63 6.88 8.29
N THR A 861 -65.62 7.74 8.29
CA THR A 861 -64.39 7.55 7.50
C THR A 861 -63.21 7.19 8.42
N LEU A 862 -62.49 6.12 8.09
CA LEU A 862 -61.25 5.70 8.75
C LEU A 862 -60.07 5.98 7.81
N ASP A 863 -59.17 6.86 8.25
CA ASP A 863 -58.05 7.35 7.44
C ASP A 863 -56.72 6.80 7.97
N ALA A 864 -56.09 5.92 7.20
CA ALA A 864 -54.79 5.33 7.55
C ALA A 864 -53.61 6.31 7.47
N GLN A 865 -53.79 7.51 6.91
CA GLN A 865 -52.75 8.52 6.73
C GLN A 865 -51.50 7.98 6.01
N GLY A 866 -51.71 7.04 5.08
CA GLY A 866 -50.64 6.39 4.32
C GLY A 866 -50.04 5.14 4.98
N ASN A 867 -50.48 4.77 6.19
CA ASN A 867 -50.02 3.56 6.89
C ASN A 867 -50.94 2.35 6.61
N PRO A 868 -50.55 1.39 5.74
CA PRO A 868 -51.38 0.23 5.42
C PRO A 868 -51.53 -0.79 6.57
N ASN A 869 -50.78 -0.59 7.67
CA ASN A 869 -50.83 -1.37 8.89
C ASN A 869 -51.54 -0.61 10.03
N ALA A 870 -52.18 0.52 9.73
CA ALA A 870 -53.01 1.26 10.67
C ALA A 870 -54.09 0.36 11.30
N VAL A 871 -54.31 0.51 12.61
CA VAL A 871 -55.27 -0.26 13.41
C VAL A 871 -56.29 0.67 14.07
N TRP A 872 -57.56 0.28 14.04
CA TRP A 872 -58.65 0.93 14.77
C TRP A 872 -59.29 -0.04 15.74
N VAL A 873 -59.48 0.39 16.99
CA VAL A 873 -60.19 -0.37 18.02
C VAL A 873 -61.30 0.49 18.59
N PHE A 874 -62.54 0.01 18.52
CA PHE A 874 -63.70 0.65 19.12
C PHE A 874 -64.19 -0.18 20.30
N GLN A 875 -64.14 0.38 21.51
CA GLN A 875 -64.55 -0.24 22.76
C GLN A 875 -65.87 0.37 23.23
N MET A 876 -66.87 -0.47 23.52
CA MET A 876 -68.16 -0.01 24.06
C MET A 876 -68.77 -1.05 25.00
N ALA A 877 -69.27 -0.62 26.15
CA ALA A 877 -69.81 -1.50 27.19
C ALA A 877 -71.22 -2.06 26.86
N GLN A 878 -71.94 -1.41 25.96
CA GLN A 878 -73.31 -1.72 25.56
C GLN A 878 -73.36 -1.92 24.03
N THR A 879 -74.14 -1.10 23.32
CA THR A 879 -74.57 -1.39 21.95
C THR A 879 -73.72 -0.72 20.88
N LEU A 880 -73.71 -1.33 19.69
CA LEU A 880 -73.31 -0.70 18.43
C LEU A 880 -74.55 -0.57 17.54
N THR A 881 -74.85 0.63 17.06
CA THR A 881 -75.94 0.86 16.08
C THR A 881 -75.40 1.54 14.83
N VAL A 882 -75.59 0.92 13.66
CA VAL A 882 -75.21 1.50 12.37
C VAL A 882 -76.47 1.66 11.52
N GLY A 883 -76.74 2.88 11.07
CA GLY A 883 -77.96 3.21 10.32
C GLY A 883 -79.22 3.31 11.17
N LEU A 884 -80.27 3.83 10.54
CA LEU A 884 -81.63 3.94 11.07
C LEU A 884 -82.63 3.39 10.04
N ALA A 885 -83.90 3.29 10.41
CA ALA A 885 -84.95 2.91 9.48
C ALA A 885 -84.95 3.82 8.24
N GLY A 886 -84.93 3.23 7.04
CA GLY A 886 -84.83 3.93 5.77
C GLY A 886 -83.48 4.62 5.47
N GLN A 887 -82.46 4.48 6.32
CA GLN A 887 -81.17 5.16 6.18
C GLN A 887 -79.99 4.25 6.55
N ALA A 888 -79.40 3.61 5.54
CA ALA A 888 -78.16 2.85 5.72
C ALA A 888 -76.95 3.78 5.89
N ARG A 889 -75.91 3.29 6.58
CA ARG A 889 -74.62 3.96 6.74
C ARG A 889 -73.46 3.06 6.35
N SER A 890 -72.35 3.68 5.99
CA SER A 890 -71.11 3.01 5.61
C SER A 890 -69.92 3.43 6.47
N ILE A 891 -68.98 2.51 6.60
CA ILE A 891 -67.63 2.78 7.11
C ILE A 891 -66.69 2.80 5.90
N ILE A 892 -66.16 3.98 5.60
CA ILE A 892 -65.32 4.27 4.44
C ILE A 892 -63.85 4.15 4.87
N LEU A 893 -63.07 3.34 4.14
CA LEU A 893 -61.64 3.15 4.40
C LEU A 893 -60.83 3.92 3.36
N VAL A 894 -59.95 4.83 3.79
CA VAL A 894 -59.12 5.66 2.90
C VAL A 894 -57.62 5.59 3.22
N ASN A 895 -56.79 6.03 2.27
CA ASN A 895 -55.34 6.19 2.42
C ASN A 895 -54.58 4.97 2.97
N GLY A 896 -55.03 3.77 2.58
CA GLY A 896 -54.40 2.50 2.96
C GLY A 896 -55.09 1.76 4.11
N ALA A 897 -56.20 2.28 4.65
CA ALA A 897 -56.95 1.63 5.71
C ALA A 897 -57.51 0.27 5.22
N LYS A 898 -57.41 -0.76 6.05
CA LYS A 898 -57.85 -2.12 5.71
C LYS A 898 -58.83 -2.63 6.76
N ALA A 899 -59.93 -3.23 6.29
CA ALA A 899 -60.98 -3.74 7.17
C ALA A 899 -60.46 -4.79 8.16
N LYS A 900 -59.44 -5.59 7.78
CA LYS A 900 -58.83 -6.58 8.69
C LYS A 900 -58.16 -5.97 9.92
N ASN A 901 -57.89 -4.66 9.92
CA ASN A 901 -57.28 -3.94 11.04
C ASN A 901 -58.30 -3.08 11.81
N VAL A 902 -59.60 -3.24 11.58
CA VAL A 902 -60.66 -2.51 12.27
C VAL A 902 -61.40 -3.48 13.20
N TYR A 903 -61.50 -3.16 14.48
CA TYR A 903 -62.07 -4.03 15.51
C TYR A 903 -63.13 -3.30 16.33
N TRP A 904 -64.28 -3.96 16.51
CA TRP A 904 -65.42 -3.46 17.28
C TRP A 904 -65.68 -4.41 18.44
N GLN A 905 -65.31 -4.00 19.65
CA GLN A 905 -65.58 -4.72 20.89
C GLN A 905 -66.90 -4.20 21.48
N VAL A 906 -67.94 -5.03 21.46
CA VAL A 906 -69.33 -4.65 21.78
C VAL A 906 -69.83 -5.42 23.00
N GLY A 907 -69.96 -4.73 24.13
CA GLY A 907 -70.33 -5.33 25.42
C GLY A 907 -71.76 -5.87 25.50
N SER A 908 -72.65 -5.50 24.58
CA SER A 908 -73.96 -6.13 24.40
C SER A 908 -74.20 -6.52 22.93
N ALA A 909 -75.20 -5.94 22.27
CA ALA A 909 -75.63 -6.31 20.92
C ALA A 909 -75.25 -5.26 19.87
N ALA A 910 -74.95 -5.71 18.66
CA ALA A 910 -74.71 -4.87 17.49
C ALA A 910 -75.87 -4.98 16.49
N THR A 911 -76.41 -3.84 16.05
CA THR A 911 -77.45 -3.74 15.03
C THR A 911 -76.93 -2.95 13.84
N ILE A 912 -76.84 -3.60 12.68
CA ILE A 912 -76.17 -3.06 11.49
C ILE A 912 -77.18 -2.91 10.34
N ASN A 913 -77.39 -1.68 9.92
CA ASN A 913 -78.20 -1.25 8.78
C ASN A 913 -79.51 -2.02 8.67
N GLY A 914 -80.39 -1.88 9.68
CA GLY A 914 -81.72 -2.51 9.69
C GLY A 914 -82.57 -2.17 8.45
N ALA A 915 -82.31 -1.04 7.80
CA ALA A 915 -82.95 -0.62 6.55
C ALA A 915 -82.48 -1.35 5.28
N GLY A 916 -81.43 -2.19 5.37
CA GLY A 916 -80.72 -2.76 4.22
C GLY A 916 -79.81 -1.76 3.52
N GLY A 917 -78.81 -2.25 2.80
CA GLY A 917 -77.79 -1.40 2.15
C GLY A 917 -76.63 -1.00 3.06
N GLY A 918 -75.74 -0.17 2.53
CA GLY A 918 -74.54 0.32 3.24
C GLY A 918 -73.45 -0.75 3.44
N THR A 919 -72.28 -0.31 3.89
CA THR A 919 -71.09 -1.18 4.06
C THR A 919 -70.50 -1.05 5.46
N MET A 920 -70.51 -2.16 6.21
CA MET A 920 -69.78 -2.32 7.46
C MET A 920 -68.34 -2.77 7.20
N ALA A 921 -67.37 -2.25 7.95
CA ALA A 921 -65.97 -2.66 7.87
C ALA A 921 -65.42 -3.04 9.24
N GLY A 922 -64.76 -4.20 9.32
CA GLY A 922 -64.06 -4.65 10.52
C GLY A 922 -64.60 -5.93 11.15
N THR A 923 -63.85 -6.42 12.14
CA THR A 923 -64.23 -7.57 12.97
C THR A 923 -65.09 -7.07 14.13
N ILE A 924 -66.37 -7.42 14.15
CA ILE A 924 -67.29 -7.18 15.26
C ILE A 924 -67.21 -8.38 16.21
N ILE A 925 -66.89 -8.14 17.48
CA ILE A 925 -66.97 -9.12 18.55
C ILE A 925 -67.95 -8.63 19.61
N SER A 926 -69.13 -9.26 19.66
CA SER A 926 -70.27 -8.83 20.45
C SER A 926 -70.59 -9.86 21.53
N TYR A 927 -70.93 -9.40 22.74
CA TYR A 927 -71.30 -10.30 23.82
C TYR A 927 -72.69 -10.91 23.65
N ALA A 928 -73.67 -10.13 23.16
CA ALA A 928 -75.11 -10.43 23.19
C ALA A 928 -75.82 -10.43 21.81
N GLY A 929 -75.08 -10.63 20.72
CA GLY A 929 -75.67 -10.87 19.38
C GLY A 929 -75.33 -9.82 18.34
N VAL A 930 -75.41 -10.19 17.07
CA VAL A 930 -75.20 -9.28 15.93
C VAL A 930 -76.32 -9.46 14.92
N THR A 931 -77.00 -8.38 14.55
CA THR A 931 -78.11 -8.40 13.58
C THR A 931 -77.78 -7.51 12.39
N PHE A 932 -77.96 -8.04 11.18
CA PHE A 932 -77.81 -7.31 9.92
C PHE A 932 -79.13 -7.25 9.18
N SER A 933 -79.53 -6.04 8.79
CA SER A 933 -80.78 -5.78 8.07
C SER A 933 -82.02 -6.30 8.83
N THR A 934 -83.18 -6.25 8.19
CA THR A 934 -84.47 -6.67 8.78
C THR A 934 -85.26 -7.46 7.75
N ALA A 935 -86.05 -8.44 8.21
CA ALA A 935 -86.86 -9.29 7.33
C ALA A 935 -87.74 -8.46 6.38
N GLY A 936 -87.80 -8.89 5.12
CA GLY A 936 -88.56 -8.19 4.07
C GLY A 936 -87.81 -7.07 3.35
N VAL A 937 -86.61 -6.70 3.82
CA VAL A 937 -85.75 -5.73 3.13
C VAL A 937 -84.91 -6.43 2.06
N VAL A 938 -84.98 -5.93 0.82
CA VAL A 938 -84.29 -6.53 -0.35
C VAL A 938 -82.90 -5.95 -0.62
N GLU A 939 -82.60 -4.76 -0.11
CA GLU A 939 -81.31 -4.09 -0.29
C GLU A 939 -80.19 -4.84 0.44
N LEU A 940 -79.09 -5.10 -0.27
CA LEU A 940 -77.97 -5.89 0.23
C LEU A 940 -77.11 -5.10 1.23
N THR A 941 -77.01 -5.58 2.47
CA THR A 941 -76.05 -5.06 3.44
C THR A 941 -74.71 -5.78 3.28
N THR A 942 -73.61 -5.03 3.20
CA THR A 942 -72.26 -5.62 3.08
C THR A 942 -71.47 -5.52 4.37
N LEU A 943 -70.78 -6.59 4.76
CA LEU A 943 -69.75 -6.61 5.78
C LEU A 943 -68.42 -7.03 5.16
N ASN A 944 -67.45 -6.12 5.12
CA ASN A 944 -66.06 -6.46 4.87
C ASN A 944 -65.39 -6.71 6.22
N GLY A 945 -65.39 -7.96 6.69
CA GLY A 945 -65.05 -8.24 8.07
C GLY A 945 -65.67 -9.53 8.61
N ARG A 946 -66.01 -9.51 9.90
CA ARG A 946 -66.52 -10.66 10.65
C ARG A 946 -67.59 -10.24 11.66
N ALA A 947 -68.58 -11.10 11.88
CA ALA A 947 -69.62 -10.90 12.88
C ALA A 947 -69.58 -12.03 13.91
N LEU A 948 -68.89 -11.81 15.02
CA LEU A 948 -68.64 -12.82 16.05
C LEU A 948 -69.45 -12.49 17.31
N SER A 949 -70.47 -13.30 17.61
CA SER A 949 -71.25 -13.21 18.84
C SER A 949 -70.81 -14.30 19.82
N LEU A 950 -70.57 -13.93 21.07
CA LEU A 950 -70.07 -14.84 22.10
C LEU A 950 -71.18 -15.68 22.73
N ASN A 951 -72.31 -15.07 23.12
CA ASN A 951 -73.37 -15.75 23.89
C ASN A 951 -74.74 -15.79 23.20
N ALA A 952 -74.95 -15.03 22.13
CA ALA A 952 -76.24 -14.95 21.45
C ALA A 952 -76.10 -15.19 19.95
N SER A 953 -77.23 -15.17 19.24
CA SER A 953 -77.27 -15.50 17.81
C SER A 953 -76.73 -14.37 16.95
N VAL A 954 -76.22 -14.74 15.76
CA VAL A 954 -76.06 -13.80 14.65
C VAL A 954 -77.23 -13.99 13.69
N THR A 955 -77.91 -12.89 13.38
CA THR A 955 -79.08 -12.85 12.47
C THR A 955 -78.75 -12.06 11.22
N LEU A 956 -78.92 -12.67 10.06
CA LEU A 956 -78.62 -12.08 8.75
C LEU A 956 -79.88 -12.01 7.88
N VAL A 957 -80.04 -10.90 7.15
CA VAL A 957 -81.04 -10.77 6.10
C VAL A 957 -80.37 -10.13 4.89
N ASN A 958 -80.36 -10.84 3.75
CA ASN A 958 -79.80 -10.36 2.48
C ASN A 958 -78.42 -9.67 2.69
N THR A 959 -77.53 -10.38 3.38
CA THR A 959 -76.23 -9.83 3.81
C THR A 959 -75.09 -10.51 3.08
N ILE A 960 -74.15 -9.72 2.55
CA ILE A 960 -72.89 -10.22 1.99
C ILE A 960 -71.79 -10.04 3.02
N ILE A 961 -71.15 -11.12 3.45
CA ILE A 961 -69.99 -11.08 4.35
C ILE A 961 -68.73 -11.49 3.56
N ASN A 962 -67.77 -10.59 3.45
CA ASN A 962 -66.46 -10.82 2.85
C ASN A 962 -65.41 -10.96 3.95
N VAL A 963 -64.96 -12.19 4.22
CA VAL A 963 -63.97 -12.46 5.26
C VAL A 963 -62.58 -12.01 4.78
N PRO A 964 -61.89 -11.11 5.49
CA PRO A 964 -60.53 -10.73 5.13
C PRO A 964 -59.58 -11.92 5.31
N LEU A 965 -58.63 -12.08 4.38
CA LEU A 965 -57.55 -13.06 4.54
C LEU A 965 -56.83 -12.86 5.89
N PRO A 966 -56.48 -13.96 6.60
CA PRO A 966 -55.74 -13.91 7.86
C PRO A 966 -54.50 -13.01 7.81
#